data_AF-A0A8S1JWF6-F1
#
_entry.id   AF-A0A8S1JWF6-F1
#
_cell.length_a   1.000
_cell.length_b   1.000
_cell.length_c   1.000
_cell.angle_alpha   90.00
_cell.angle_beta   90.00
_cell.angle_gamma   90.00
#
_symmetry.space_group_name_H-M   'P 1'
#
loop_
_entity.id
_entity.type
_entity.pdbx_description
1 polymer ?
#
loop_
_entity_poly.entity_id
_entity_poly.type
_entity_poly.pdbx_seq_one_letter_code
_entity_poly.pdbx_strand_id
1 'polypeptide(L)'
;MIYLSKINELCIDNIQCKNEVCNLLHPRCFAGLCIQHLQKKQDDCNDSLLHFSNKECKAYLQSGKINGVYSFNLCKKQNLCQGKQDCRFLHRKWAENICIEDLIDECKNKQECQLKHLIWQEIKKEAYQEFNIFDLNPEEIENGKNHKLPNDICLQYLSGLCQFQTSCQNNHIEWECLKNSNFKDIKDTRRRQCIYDQSTQLIDQSSKMMNQEIVNQYFEKIQYNRMKKIVLKAQVIDVLFIIDNTGSMQRWLKSAKENICQIIHEFQTQLDKKKHIVRTAIVAYRDYDDEDNLLYREFTTEPKVTLEFLKKLQAKGGGDDPENVIGALVKGIRLNISKDEDSVLCTFLICDSPSHGPYHENLKDDHFDKVQEGDLENIMKKYFELKVNNFFTCLKLTENTNLMFNKMKSAFPSLIITKTTPDSFHESVLFSLRTSLKQSEAKTSKTKKTIKIKAKFSKYKPLEINNSLLRDNNIDYWQNFLEQEKNNKIEGDTLLIINKYQEILEEKDKGAECVIYKLFDIVLNRNLVLKLPKYIVNEYNQKQTISQENLKSYQQFIKIRYTSLLIAQQLAEGFRLKTLSIKGAPPIFYVSPIIYELEEPFMGVNQIFAETYINLPNFQEWKKYTNNAKFVDQDEYYYTAFSHYSYVATEGKLIITDLQGKNNILSDPTIHTIDQKIREILNDDSNFQQEGLIYFFEQQHSKCHEICKQLNLKRYSYSQQQQQFIPDNQEDSSNILVWKRDPQDSISVICQICGEFKDLTYEDYFKENSCVCNNCLEDEEPIHLICICCRKQFKCFYNQEVKIGKIPEKCEQCKLKCVQGNLECLYCGCYCEKRVNKIKIQDQEIKICNEGIRFLNSLTCSKCKQLYNFELFITPNDYQYAIYFCTKCKLLT
;
A
#
# COMPACT_ATOMS: atom_id res chain seq x y z
N MET A 1 -5.63 -0.47 28.77
CA MET A 1 -5.11 0.51 27.77
C MET A 1 -5.67 0.33 26.36
N ILE A 2 -5.82 -0.89 25.83
CA ILE A 2 -6.38 -1.13 24.48
C ILE A 2 -7.84 -0.63 24.36
N TYR A 3 -8.62 -0.77 25.43
CA TYR A 3 -10.04 -0.43 25.47
C TYR A 3 -10.34 1.08 25.44
N LEU A 4 -9.63 1.89 26.25
CA LEU A 4 -9.69 3.36 26.19
C LEU A 4 -9.27 3.93 24.82
N SER A 5 -8.33 3.28 24.13
CA SER A 5 -7.94 3.67 22.77
C SER A 5 -9.09 3.43 21.77
N LYS A 6 -9.82 2.32 21.90
CA LYS A 6 -10.99 1.97 21.08
C LYS A 6 -12.20 2.89 21.35
N ILE A 7 -12.35 3.41 22.57
CA ILE A 7 -13.41 4.37 22.92
C ILE A 7 -13.17 5.74 22.28
N ASN A 8 -11.93 6.26 22.33
CA ASN A 8 -11.54 7.51 21.65
C ASN A 8 -11.56 7.38 20.11
N GLU A 9 -11.57 6.16 19.58
CA GLU A 9 -11.65 5.89 18.15
C GLU A 9 -13.05 6.13 17.55
N LEU A 10 -14.12 6.01 18.36
CA LEU A 10 -15.52 6.13 17.96
C LEU A 10 -16.05 7.57 18.00
N CYS A 11 -15.66 8.34 19.02
CA CYS A 11 -15.94 9.78 19.13
C CYS A 11 -14.88 10.44 20.02
N ILE A 12 -14.16 11.46 19.49
CA ILE A 12 -13.10 12.17 20.23
C ILE A 12 -13.68 12.93 21.44
N ASP A 13 -14.91 13.42 21.31
CA ASP A 13 -15.58 14.17 22.38
C ASP A 13 -16.28 13.23 23.38
N ASN A 14 -16.48 11.95 23.03
CA ASN A 14 -17.09 10.91 23.88
C ASN A 14 -18.27 11.44 24.73
N ILE A 15 -18.13 11.53 26.06
CA ILE A 15 -19.18 12.01 26.99
C ILE A 15 -19.54 13.50 26.78
N GLN A 16 -18.67 14.29 26.17
CA GLN A 16 -18.86 15.71 25.85
C GLN A 16 -19.46 15.93 24.44
N CYS A 17 -19.75 14.87 23.68
CA CYS A 17 -20.33 14.98 22.35
C CYS A 17 -21.75 15.58 22.41
N LYS A 18 -21.96 16.71 21.73
CA LYS A 18 -23.26 17.38 21.68
C LYS A 18 -24.20 16.83 20.58
N ASN A 19 -23.75 15.85 19.80
CA ASN A 19 -24.52 15.27 18.70
C ASN A 19 -25.41 14.12 19.21
N GLU A 20 -26.72 14.32 19.20
CA GLU A 20 -27.71 13.37 19.74
C GLU A 20 -27.68 11.99 19.08
N VAL A 21 -27.38 11.92 17.78
CA VAL A 21 -27.29 10.65 17.02
C VAL A 21 -26.01 9.89 17.36
N CYS A 22 -24.87 10.59 17.45
CA CYS A 22 -23.59 10.03 17.92
C CYS A 22 -23.71 9.46 19.35
N ASN A 23 -24.46 10.17 20.20
CA ASN A 23 -24.71 9.84 21.60
C ASN A 23 -25.55 8.57 21.84
N LEU A 24 -26.24 8.06 20.81
CA LEU A 24 -27.00 6.81 20.88
C LEU A 24 -26.11 5.57 20.69
N LEU A 25 -24.91 5.76 20.15
CA LEU A 25 -24.01 4.70 19.67
C LEU A 25 -22.66 4.68 20.38
N HIS A 26 -22.45 5.54 21.37
CA HIS A 26 -21.33 5.36 22.31
C HIS A 26 -21.50 4.02 23.04
N PRO A 27 -20.41 3.26 23.25
CA PRO A 27 -20.46 2.08 24.09
C PRO A 27 -21.16 2.44 25.41
N ARG A 28 -22.15 1.65 25.85
CA ARG A 28 -22.75 1.79 27.19
C ARG A 28 -21.79 1.32 28.29
N CYS A 29 -20.51 1.63 28.14
CA CYS A 29 -19.51 1.40 29.15
C CYS A 29 -19.79 2.36 30.29
N PHE A 30 -19.90 1.84 31.50
CA PHE A 30 -19.59 2.59 32.72
C PHE A 30 -18.08 2.92 32.74
N ALA A 31 -17.53 3.50 31.67
CA ALA A 31 -16.15 3.93 31.63
C ALA A 31 -16.06 5.31 32.26
N GLY A 32 -15.48 5.36 33.46
CA GLY A 32 -14.79 6.56 33.90
C GLY A 32 -15.42 7.29 35.07
N LEU A 33 -15.76 6.62 36.18
CA LEU A 33 -15.90 7.30 37.47
C LEU A 33 -15.03 6.58 38.50
N CYS A 34 -13.92 7.20 38.88
CA CYS A 34 -12.99 6.64 39.86
C CYS A 34 -13.62 6.65 41.25
N ILE A 35 -13.84 5.45 41.78
CA ILE A 35 -14.61 5.21 43.00
C ILE A 35 -13.78 5.56 44.24
N GLN A 36 -12.49 5.22 44.23
CA GLN A 36 -11.57 5.51 45.33
C GLN A 36 -11.41 7.03 45.54
N HIS A 37 -11.45 7.80 44.46
CA HIS A 37 -11.43 9.27 44.52
C HIS A 37 -12.72 9.85 45.11
N LEU A 38 -13.89 9.34 44.72
CA LEU A 38 -15.18 9.73 45.31
C LEU A 38 -15.30 9.34 46.81
N GLN A 39 -14.58 8.30 47.22
CA GLN A 39 -14.49 7.84 48.61
C GLN A 39 -13.37 8.52 49.42
N LYS A 40 -12.66 9.50 48.84
CA LYS A 40 -11.49 10.18 49.42
C LYS A 40 -10.35 9.24 49.84
N LYS A 41 -10.24 8.07 49.21
CA LYS A 41 -9.11 7.13 49.38
C LYS A 41 -8.16 7.31 48.19
N GLN A 42 -7.37 8.38 48.21
CA GLN A 42 -6.59 8.82 47.04
C GLN A 42 -5.48 7.84 46.63
N ASP A 43 -4.94 7.06 47.58
CA ASP A 43 -3.78 6.20 47.35
C ASP A 43 -4.08 4.92 46.54
N ASP A 44 -5.34 4.54 46.38
CA ASP A 44 -5.76 3.33 45.65
C ASP A 44 -6.30 3.61 44.24
N CYS A 45 -6.31 4.88 43.78
CA CYS A 45 -7.02 5.31 42.56
C CYS A 45 -6.45 4.71 41.26
N ASN A 46 -7.34 4.31 40.34
CA ASN A 46 -6.98 3.92 38.98
C ASN A 46 -7.05 5.12 38.01
N ASP A 47 -5.90 5.58 37.52
CA ASP A 47 -5.73 6.73 36.61
C ASP A 47 -6.43 6.62 35.25
N SER A 48 -7.00 5.46 34.92
CA SER A 48 -7.79 5.26 33.71
C SER A 48 -9.28 5.65 33.85
N LEU A 49 -9.72 6.08 35.04
CA LEU A 49 -11.10 6.48 35.35
C LEU A 49 -11.20 8.00 35.64
N LEU A 50 -12.36 8.64 35.38
CA LEU A 50 -12.51 10.08 35.61
C LEU A 50 -12.80 10.41 37.09
N HIS A 51 -12.13 11.43 37.60
CA HIS A 51 -12.18 11.89 38.99
C HIS A 51 -13.19 13.02 39.16
N PHE A 52 -14.44 12.70 39.51
CA PHE A 52 -15.47 13.71 39.82
C PHE A 52 -15.70 13.81 41.33
N SER A 53 -16.05 15.00 41.82
CA SER A 53 -16.60 15.18 43.18
C SER A 53 -18.10 14.87 43.22
N ASN A 54 -18.63 14.61 44.43
CA ASN A 54 -20.07 14.39 44.63
C ASN A 54 -20.94 15.58 44.15
N LYS A 55 -20.40 16.80 44.16
CA LYS A 55 -21.09 18.01 43.70
C LYS A 55 -21.12 18.11 42.17
N GLU A 56 -20.03 17.73 41.50
CA GLU A 56 -19.91 17.74 40.04
C GLU A 56 -20.74 16.64 39.39
N CYS A 57 -20.77 15.42 39.97
CA CYS A 57 -21.65 14.34 39.50
C CYS A 57 -23.14 14.71 39.56
N LYS A 58 -23.58 15.38 40.63
CA LYS A 58 -24.97 15.84 40.79
C LYS A 58 -25.33 16.93 39.78
N ALA A 59 -24.45 17.92 39.58
CA ALA A 59 -24.65 18.98 38.59
C ALA A 59 -24.72 18.43 37.15
N TYR A 60 -23.98 17.35 36.85
CA TYR A 60 -24.01 16.70 35.54
C TYR A 60 -25.31 15.91 35.27
N LEU A 61 -25.91 15.25 36.27
CA LEU A 61 -27.23 14.59 36.12
C LEU A 61 -28.39 15.58 35.91
N GLN A 62 -28.23 16.81 36.40
CA GLN A 62 -29.20 17.90 36.21
C GLN A 62 -29.06 18.58 34.84
N SER A 63 -27.86 18.56 34.25
CA SER A 63 -27.57 19.23 32.97
C SER A 63 -27.33 18.28 31.78
N GLY A 64 -27.29 16.96 32.00
CA GLY A 64 -27.00 15.94 31.00
C GLY A 64 -27.34 14.50 31.47
N LYS A 65 -26.99 13.49 30.66
CA LYS A 65 -27.27 12.07 30.95
C LYS A 65 -26.04 11.37 31.57
N ILE A 66 -26.26 10.44 32.50
CA ILE A 66 -25.23 9.48 32.95
C ILE A 66 -25.62 8.09 32.44
N ASN A 67 -24.70 7.41 31.75
CA ASN A 67 -24.92 6.07 31.16
C ASN A 67 -26.17 5.96 30.28
N GLY A 68 -26.46 7.02 29.53
CA GLY A 68 -27.62 7.06 28.65
C GLY A 68 -28.96 7.33 29.34
N VAL A 69 -28.99 7.52 30.66
CA VAL A 69 -30.21 7.83 31.42
C VAL A 69 -30.24 9.30 31.79
N TYR A 70 -31.24 10.01 31.28
CA TYR A 70 -31.59 11.34 31.74
C TYR A 70 -32.42 11.27 33.02
N SER A 71 -32.25 12.24 33.90
CA SER A 71 -33.05 12.42 35.12
C SER A 71 -34.56 12.40 34.84
N PHE A 72 -34.99 13.05 33.76
CA PHE A 72 -36.41 13.13 33.36
C PHE A 72 -36.97 11.84 32.72
N ASN A 73 -36.14 10.85 32.40
CA ASN A 73 -36.59 9.58 31.82
C ASN A 73 -36.97 8.53 32.88
N LEU A 74 -36.76 8.82 34.17
CA LEU A 74 -37.12 7.93 35.27
C LEU A 74 -38.56 8.18 35.73
N CYS A 75 -39.31 7.11 35.99
CA CYS A 75 -40.69 7.25 36.45
C CYS A 75 -40.73 7.87 37.85
N LYS A 76 -41.45 8.98 38.04
CA LYS A 76 -41.59 9.65 39.35
C LYS A 76 -42.53 8.90 40.31
N LYS A 77 -43.47 8.11 39.80
CA LYS A 77 -44.53 7.42 40.58
C LYS A 77 -44.19 5.97 40.91
N GLN A 78 -42.90 5.62 41.05
CA GLN A 78 -42.40 4.25 41.15
C GLN A 78 -43.29 3.36 42.05
N ASN A 79 -43.77 2.24 41.48
CA ASN A 79 -44.73 1.28 42.04
C ASN A 79 -46.19 1.72 42.24
N LEU A 80 -46.52 3.00 42.20
CA LEU A 80 -47.90 3.49 42.21
C LEU A 80 -48.52 3.58 40.81
N CYS A 81 -47.72 3.36 39.77
CA CYS A 81 -48.21 3.28 38.40
C CYS A 81 -48.88 1.92 38.17
N GLN A 82 -50.22 1.88 38.21
CA GLN A 82 -51.00 0.70 37.84
C GLN A 82 -50.68 0.35 36.37
N GLY A 83 -50.09 -0.83 36.14
CA GLY A 83 -49.63 -1.28 34.82
C GLY A 83 -48.25 -0.71 34.43
N LYS A 84 -47.16 -1.21 35.03
CA LYS A 84 -45.76 -0.83 34.69
C LYS A 84 -45.43 -0.94 33.20
N GLN A 85 -46.16 -1.75 32.43
CA GLN A 85 -45.94 -1.97 31.00
C GLN A 85 -46.44 -0.82 30.12
N ASP A 86 -47.40 -0.02 30.58
CA ASP A 86 -47.99 1.10 29.83
C ASP A 86 -47.44 2.48 30.29
N CYS A 87 -46.48 2.48 31.21
CA CYS A 87 -45.84 3.70 31.69
C CYS A 87 -44.80 4.22 30.68
N ARG A 88 -44.91 5.51 30.33
CA ARG A 88 -44.04 6.18 29.34
C ARG A 88 -42.62 6.47 29.87
N PHE A 89 -42.35 6.22 31.15
CA PHE A 89 -41.07 6.49 31.82
C PHE A 89 -40.40 5.18 32.27
N LEU A 90 -39.07 5.17 32.44
CA LEU A 90 -38.30 3.98 32.78
C LEU A 90 -38.49 3.55 34.24
N HIS A 91 -38.90 2.29 34.45
CA HIS A 91 -38.96 1.63 35.76
C HIS A 91 -37.73 0.71 35.93
N ARG A 92 -36.70 1.19 36.66
CA ARG A 92 -35.51 0.37 36.99
C ARG A 92 -35.72 -0.35 38.32
N LYS A 93 -35.46 -1.66 38.35
CA LYS A 93 -35.65 -2.52 39.54
C LYS A 93 -34.87 -2.04 40.77
N TRP A 94 -33.60 -1.67 40.61
CA TRP A 94 -32.79 -1.11 41.70
C TRP A 94 -33.30 0.23 42.22
N ALA A 95 -34.10 0.96 41.44
CA ALA A 95 -34.61 2.26 41.83
C ALA A 95 -36.00 2.17 42.49
N GLU A 96 -36.56 0.97 42.64
CA GLU A 96 -37.98 0.72 42.88
C GLU A 96 -38.50 1.20 44.26
N ASN A 97 -37.60 1.46 45.22
CA ASN A 97 -37.92 1.95 46.57
C ASN A 97 -37.14 3.23 46.96
N ILE A 98 -36.53 3.91 45.99
CA ILE A 98 -35.63 5.05 46.20
C ILE A 98 -36.31 6.33 45.75
N CYS A 99 -36.25 7.41 46.53
CA CYS A 99 -36.85 8.69 46.15
C CYS A 99 -36.05 9.35 45.01
N ILE A 100 -36.55 9.25 43.77
CA ILE A 100 -35.91 9.88 42.60
C ILE A 100 -36.05 11.40 42.61
N GLU A 101 -37.13 11.93 43.19
CA GLU A 101 -37.30 13.39 43.29
C GLU A 101 -36.22 14.04 44.17
N ASP A 102 -35.60 13.30 45.10
CA ASP A 102 -34.44 13.76 45.87
C ASP A 102 -33.15 13.82 45.03
N LEU A 103 -33.00 12.90 44.06
CA LEU A 103 -31.84 12.86 43.15
C LEU A 103 -31.79 14.04 42.19
N ILE A 104 -32.93 14.69 41.96
CA ILE A 104 -33.10 15.80 41.01
C ILE A 104 -33.47 17.11 41.72
N ASP A 105 -33.37 17.16 43.05
CA ASP A 105 -33.70 18.32 43.92
C ASP A 105 -35.15 18.83 43.79
N GLU A 106 -36.11 17.95 43.50
CA GLU A 106 -37.54 18.28 43.37
C GLU A 106 -38.43 17.75 44.51
N CYS A 107 -37.88 16.95 45.44
CA CYS A 107 -38.68 16.44 46.56
C CYS A 107 -39.00 17.55 47.58
N LYS A 108 -40.25 18.03 47.57
CA LYS A 108 -40.68 19.18 48.38
C LYS A 108 -40.85 18.87 49.88
N ASN A 109 -40.92 17.60 50.29
CA ASN A 109 -41.15 17.21 51.68
C ASN A 109 -40.41 15.90 52.05
N LYS A 110 -39.09 16.00 52.31
CA LYS A 110 -38.25 14.83 52.66
C LYS A 110 -38.73 14.07 53.90
N GLN A 111 -39.49 14.71 54.79
CA GLN A 111 -39.96 14.11 56.06
C GLN A 111 -41.21 13.23 55.91
N GLU A 112 -42.04 13.45 54.88
CA GLU A 112 -43.31 12.73 54.69
C GLU A 112 -43.31 11.76 53.50
N CYS A 113 -42.24 11.77 52.70
CA CYS A 113 -42.15 10.92 51.52
C CYS A 113 -41.84 9.47 51.92
N GLN A 114 -42.69 8.55 51.45
CA GLN A 114 -42.68 7.13 51.82
C GLN A 114 -41.58 6.30 51.11
N LEU A 115 -40.77 6.93 50.24
CA LEU A 115 -39.65 6.32 49.53
C LEU A 115 -38.31 6.66 50.21
N LYS A 116 -37.30 5.81 50.04
CA LYS A 116 -36.00 5.93 50.72
C LYS A 116 -35.16 7.05 50.07
N HIS A 117 -34.87 8.13 50.81
CA HIS A 117 -34.01 9.23 50.34
C HIS A 117 -32.56 8.83 50.56
N LEU A 118 -31.82 8.63 49.46
CA LEU A 118 -30.46 8.13 49.49
C LEU A 118 -29.54 9.03 48.70
N ILE A 119 -28.34 9.25 49.23
CA ILE A 119 -27.28 9.88 48.44
C ILE A 119 -26.80 8.88 47.38
N TRP A 120 -26.37 9.39 46.23
CA TRP A 120 -25.96 8.59 45.05
C TRP A 120 -25.00 7.42 45.37
N GLN A 121 -24.16 7.58 46.40
CA GLN A 121 -23.23 6.54 46.86
C GLN A 121 -23.95 5.26 47.37
N GLU A 122 -25.12 5.39 47.99
CA GLU A 122 -25.89 4.26 48.54
C GLU A 122 -26.75 3.59 47.47
N ILE A 123 -27.30 4.38 46.55
CA ILE A 123 -28.04 3.90 45.38
C ILE A 123 -27.17 3.00 44.50
N LYS A 124 -25.92 3.43 44.28
CA LYS A 124 -24.93 2.66 43.54
C LYS A 124 -24.63 1.32 44.23
N LYS A 125 -24.51 1.34 45.56
CA LYS A 125 -24.26 0.13 46.36
C LYS A 125 -25.43 -0.85 46.23
N GLU A 126 -26.67 -0.38 46.36
CA GLU A 126 -27.87 -1.22 46.23
C GLU A 126 -28.05 -1.79 44.82
N ALA A 127 -27.80 -1.00 43.77
CA ALA A 127 -27.82 -1.50 42.39
C ALA A 127 -26.80 -2.62 42.17
N TYR A 128 -25.58 -2.48 42.69
CA TYR A 128 -24.53 -3.50 42.54
C TYR A 128 -24.82 -4.75 43.39
N GLN A 129 -25.54 -4.55 44.51
CA GLN A 129 -26.09 -5.60 45.39
C GLN A 129 -27.13 -6.45 44.70
N GLU A 130 -28.09 -5.82 44.03
CA GLU A 130 -29.21 -6.51 43.41
C GLU A 130 -28.78 -7.37 42.21
N PHE A 131 -27.74 -6.97 41.50
CA PHE A 131 -27.17 -7.73 40.37
C PHE A 131 -25.95 -8.57 40.74
N ASN A 132 -25.53 -8.57 42.01
CA ASN A 132 -24.43 -9.36 42.57
C ASN A 132 -23.08 -9.20 41.81
N ILE A 133 -22.75 -7.95 41.46
CA ILE A 133 -21.57 -7.59 40.64
C ILE A 133 -20.47 -6.85 41.43
N PHE A 134 -20.45 -6.96 42.75
CA PHE A 134 -19.51 -6.21 43.60
C PHE A 134 -18.03 -6.51 43.32
N ASP A 135 -17.73 -7.72 42.87
CA ASP A 135 -16.37 -8.24 42.66
C ASP A 135 -16.04 -8.46 41.18
N LEU A 136 -16.94 -8.07 40.26
CA LEU A 136 -16.80 -8.28 38.82
C LEU A 136 -16.58 -6.94 38.12
N ASN A 137 -15.34 -6.66 37.76
CA ASN A 137 -15.04 -5.65 36.75
C ASN A 137 -15.34 -6.27 35.36
N PRO A 138 -16.35 -5.80 34.60
CA PRO A 138 -16.68 -6.37 33.29
C PRO A 138 -15.54 -6.25 32.27
N GLU A 139 -14.57 -5.35 32.52
CA GLU A 139 -13.36 -5.19 31.71
C GLU A 139 -12.26 -6.22 32.05
N GLU A 140 -12.39 -6.98 33.14
CA GLU A 140 -11.42 -8.01 33.59
C GLU A 140 -11.91 -9.45 33.34
N ILE A 141 -12.97 -9.63 32.55
CA ILE A 141 -13.46 -10.94 32.12
C ILE A 141 -12.48 -11.52 31.10
N GLU A 142 -11.33 -12.00 31.56
CA GLU A 142 -10.37 -12.78 30.79
C GLU A 142 -10.63 -14.28 30.96
N ASN A 143 -10.31 -15.07 29.93
CA ASN A 143 -10.62 -16.50 29.82
C ASN A 143 -9.68 -17.37 30.67
N GLY A 144 -9.64 -17.11 31.96
CA GLY A 144 -8.82 -17.79 32.96
C GLY A 144 -8.68 -16.87 34.15
N LYS A 145 -9.46 -17.03 35.22
CA LYS A 145 -9.01 -17.98 36.25
C LYS A 145 -10.10 -18.48 37.20
N ASN A 146 -11.38 -18.14 37.04
CA ASN A 146 -12.44 -18.74 37.89
C ASN A 146 -13.87 -18.74 37.33
N HIS A 147 -14.13 -18.27 36.10
CA HIS A 147 -15.49 -18.19 35.55
C HIS A 147 -15.56 -18.88 34.18
N LYS A 148 -16.33 -19.97 34.07
CA LYS A 148 -16.58 -20.67 32.79
C LYS A 148 -17.79 -20.05 32.10
N LEU A 149 -17.57 -19.10 31.19
CA LEU A 149 -18.61 -18.63 30.28
C LEU A 149 -18.93 -19.72 29.24
N PRO A 150 -20.21 -19.90 28.85
CA PRO A 150 -20.59 -20.77 27.74
C PRO A 150 -19.87 -20.38 26.43
N ASN A 151 -19.38 -21.38 25.68
CA ASN A 151 -18.58 -21.17 24.44
C ASN A 151 -19.37 -20.47 23.31
N ASP A 152 -20.68 -20.37 23.43
CA ASP A 152 -21.60 -19.81 22.45
C ASP A 152 -21.94 -18.33 22.70
N ILE A 153 -21.31 -17.63 23.65
CA ILE A 153 -21.56 -16.20 23.94
C ILE A 153 -20.43 -15.30 23.42
N CYS A 154 -20.77 -14.15 22.85
CA CYS A 154 -19.79 -13.15 22.38
C CYS A 154 -19.26 -12.26 23.51
N LEU A 155 -18.04 -12.55 23.96
CA LEU A 155 -17.35 -11.82 25.03
C LEU A 155 -17.06 -10.35 24.69
N GLN A 156 -16.79 -10.04 23.42
CA GLN A 156 -16.55 -8.65 23.00
C GLN A 156 -17.82 -7.81 22.97
N TYR A 157 -18.98 -8.42 22.69
CA TYR A 157 -20.26 -7.71 22.79
C TYR A 157 -20.59 -7.33 24.25
N LEU A 158 -20.21 -8.17 25.23
CA LEU A 158 -20.33 -7.83 26.66
C LEU A 158 -19.50 -6.59 27.06
N SER A 159 -18.47 -6.27 26.28
CA SER A 159 -17.68 -5.03 26.39
C SER A 159 -18.13 -3.95 25.37
N GLY A 160 -19.39 -4.03 24.91
CA GLY A 160 -20.06 -2.94 24.20
C GLY A 160 -19.91 -2.90 22.68
N LEU A 161 -19.05 -3.71 22.04
CA LEU A 161 -18.96 -3.81 20.57
C LEU A 161 -18.46 -5.19 20.09
N CYS A 162 -19.15 -5.80 19.13
CA CYS A 162 -18.70 -7.01 18.44
C CYS A 162 -17.74 -6.66 17.28
N GLN A 163 -16.53 -7.25 17.24
CA GLN A 163 -15.55 -6.97 16.16
C GLN A 163 -15.92 -7.60 14.81
N PHE A 164 -16.74 -8.65 14.82
CA PHE A 164 -17.12 -9.44 13.64
C PHE A 164 -18.51 -9.03 13.13
N GLN A 165 -18.79 -7.73 13.04
CA GLN A 165 -20.11 -7.12 12.85
C GLN A 165 -21.08 -7.83 11.88
N THR A 166 -20.59 -8.57 10.86
CA THR A 166 -21.38 -9.30 9.86
C THR A 166 -21.20 -10.82 9.86
N SER A 167 -20.33 -11.40 10.69
CA SER A 167 -19.96 -12.82 10.64
C SER A 167 -19.87 -13.51 12.01
N CYS A 168 -20.28 -12.85 13.10
CA CYS A 168 -20.30 -13.45 14.42
C CYS A 168 -21.41 -14.52 14.55
N GLN A 169 -21.01 -15.78 14.73
CA GLN A 169 -21.93 -16.91 14.96
C GLN A 169 -22.29 -17.12 16.44
N ASN A 170 -21.79 -16.28 17.35
CA ASN A 170 -21.98 -16.40 18.81
C ASN A 170 -23.12 -15.48 19.31
N ASN A 171 -23.78 -15.89 20.40
CA ASN A 171 -24.91 -15.21 21.03
C ASN A 171 -24.51 -13.89 21.72
N HIS A 172 -25.28 -12.82 21.46
CA HIS A 172 -25.10 -11.51 22.10
C HIS A 172 -26.13 -11.32 23.23
N ILE A 173 -25.66 -11.09 24.46
CA ILE A 173 -26.51 -10.87 25.65
C ILE A 173 -26.10 -9.58 26.37
N GLU A 174 -27.09 -8.87 26.94
CA GLU A 174 -26.84 -7.74 27.85
C GLU A 174 -26.23 -8.26 29.15
N TRP A 175 -25.23 -7.56 29.71
CA TRP A 175 -24.50 -8.07 30.88
C TRP A 175 -25.40 -8.20 32.11
N GLU A 176 -26.45 -7.37 32.25
CA GLU A 176 -27.42 -7.44 33.35
C GLU A 176 -28.30 -8.71 33.33
N CYS A 177 -28.27 -9.47 32.22
CA CYS A 177 -28.92 -10.77 32.10
C CYS A 177 -28.07 -11.92 32.68
N LEU A 178 -26.80 -11.67 33.04
CA LEU A 178 -25.93 -12.64 33.69
C LEU A 178 -26.27 -12.74 35.19
N LYS A 179 -27.39 -13.39 35.53
CA LYS A 179 -27.74 -13.66 36.93
C LYS A 179 -27.07 -14.93 37.43
N ASN A 180 -26.32 -14.78 38.53
CA ASN A 180 -25.67 -15.84 39.29
C ASN A 180 -24.63 -16.64 38.48
N SER A 181 -23.46 -16.87 39.10
CA SER A 181 -22.29 -17.58 38.60
C SER A 181 -22.52 -19.05 38.14
N ASN A 182 -23.77 -19.49 38.02
CA ASN A 182 -24.15 -20.83 37.62
C ASN A 182 -24.64 -20.98 36.17
N PHE A 183 -24.72 -19.91 35.36
CA PHE A 183 -24.93 -19.95 33.89
C PHE A 183 -26.10 -20.82 33.34
N LYS A 184 -26.93 -21.40 34.21
CA LYS A 184 -27.98 -22.39 33.86
C LYS A 184 -29.36 -21.76 33.64
N ASP A 185 -29.56 -20.51 34.06
CA ASP A 185 -30.83 -19.78 33.96
C ASP A 185 -30.83 -18.73 32.83
N ILE A 186 -30.16 -19.02 31.70
CA ILE A 186 -30.39 -18.27 30.45
C ILE A 186 -31.70 -18.77 29.80
N LYS A 187 -32.76 -18.89 30.61
CA LYS A 187 -34.11 -19.15 30.13
C LYS A 187 -34.83 -17.83 29.98
N ASP A 188 -34.78 -17.38 28.73
CA ASP A 188 -35.83 -16.58 28.10
C ASP A 188 -36.05 -15.17 28.67
N THR A 189 -35.34 -14.20 28.09
CA THR A 189 -35.91 -12.93 27.63
C THR A 189 -34.80 -12.08 27.01
N ARG A 190 -34.90 -11.85 25.69
CA ARG A 190 -34.00 -11.06 24.82
C ARG A 190 -32.80 -11.83 24.22
N ARG A 191 -33.11 -12.88 23.46
CA ARG A 191 -32.20 -13.36 22.39
C ARG A 191 -32.10 -12.27 21.32
N ARG A 192 -30.91 -11.84 20.94
CA ARG A 192 -30.70 -10.90 19.82
C ARG A 192 -29.61 -11.46 18.90
N GLN A 193 -29.93 -11.66 17.62
CA GLN A 193 -28.91 -11.80 16.58
C GLN A 193 -28.14 -10.48 16.44
N CYS A 194 -26.92 -10.57 15.91
CA CYS A 194 -26.00 -9.43 15.71
C CYS A 194 -26.74 -8.22 15.10
N ILE A 195 -26.32 -7.00 15.44
CA ILE A 195 -27.05 -5.73 15.22
C ILE A 195 -27.49 -5.47 13.77
N TYR A 196 -27.02 -6.25 12.79
CA TYR A 196 -27.56 -6.21 11.44
C TYR A 196 -28.92 -6.91 11.27
N ASP A 197 -29.18 -8.07 11.88
CA ASP A 197 -30.49 -8.75 11.77
C ASP A 197 -31.61 -8.05 12.56
N GLN A 198 -31.24 -7.27 13.58
CA GLN A 198 -32.18 -6.36 14.24
C GLN A 198 -32.34 -5.03 13.50
N SER A 199 -31.40 -4.66 12.65
CA SER A 199 -31.54 -3.45 11.84
C SER A 199 -32.68 -3.61 10.83
N THR A 200 -32.93 -4.79 10.28
CA THR A 200 -34.07 -5.04 9.38
C THR A 200 -35.43 -4.94 10.09
N GLN A 201 -35.58 -5.49 11.30
CA GLN A 201 -36.84 -5.34 12.08
C GLN A 201 -37.02 -3.95 12.68
N LEU A 202 -35.94 -3.28 13.09
CA LEU A 202 -35.98 -1.88 13.49
C LEU A 202 -36.20 -0.97 12.27
N ILE A 203 -35.73 -1.30 11.07
CA ILE A 203 -36.06 -0.61 9.82
C ILE A 203 -37.56 -0.73 9.53
N ASP A 204 -38.20 -1.89 9.76
CA ASP A 204 -39.65 -2.06 9.60
C ASP A 204 -40.49 -1.31 10.68
N GLN A 205 -39.97 -1.17 11.90
CA GLN A 205 -40.66 -0.43 12.97
C GLN A 205 -40.33 1.08 12.98
N SER A 206 -39.15 1.48 12.54
CA SER A 206 -38.67 2.88 12.49
C SER A 206 -38.93 3.58 11.16
N SER A 207 -39.18 2.84 10.06
CA SER A 207 -39.77 3.40 8.84
C SER A 207 -41.17 3.99 9.10
N LYS A 208 -41.82 3.59 10.20
CA LYS A 208 -43.04 4.24 10.70
C LYS A 208 -42.80 5.51 11.52
N MET A 209 -41.57 5.84 11.95
CA MET A 209 -41.32 6.94 12.90
C MET A 209 -40.11 7.86 12.65
N MET A 210 -39.18 7.63 11.71
CA MET A 210 -38.08 8.60 11.45
C MET A 210 -37.46 8.51 10.04
N ASN A 211 -37.10 9.66 9.45
CA ASN A 211 -36.59 9.81 8.06
C ASN A 211 -35.34 8.96 7.77
N GLN A 212 -35.44 8.04 6.80
CA GLN A 212 -34.34 7.19 6.27
C GLN A 212 -33.11 8.00 5.83
N GLU A 213 -33.29 9.24 5.36
CA GLU A 213 -32.19 10.11 4.93
C GLU A 213 -31.21 10.46 6.07
N ILE A 214 -31.72 10.65 7.29
CA ILE A 214 -30.89 11.06 8.45
C ILE A 214 -29.95 9.92 8.88
N VAL A 215 -30.44 8.67 8.80
CA VAL A 215 -29.67 7.48 9.13
C VAL A 215 -28.56 7.25 8.10
N ASN A 216 -28.86 7.42 6.80
CA ASN A 216 -27.88 7.30 5.72
C ASN A 216 -26.77 8.37 5.83
N GLN A 217 -27.14 9.63 6.06
CA GLN A 217 -26.19 10.73 6.26
C GLN A 217 -25.23 10.49 7.45
N TYR A 218 -25.70 9.81 8.50
CA TYR A 218 -24.89 9.49 9.66
C TYR A 218 -23.84 8.40 9.38
N PHE A 219 -24.21 7.32 8.67
CA PHE A 219 -23.28 6.27 8.29
C PHE A 219 -22.21 6.75 7.31
N GLU A 220 -22.59 7.60 6.35
CA GLU A 220 -21.66 8.27 5.44
C GLU A 220 -20.62 9.08 6.22
N LYS A 221 -21.05 9.83 7.24
CA LYS A 221 -20.15 10.62 8.10
C LYS A 221 -19.17 9.76 8.90
N ILE A 222 -19.56 8.57 9.37
CA ILE A 222 -18.65 7.63 10.07
C ILE A 222 -17.59 7.09 9.11
N GLN A 223 -18.00 6.61 7.93
CA GLN A 223 -17.08 6.08 6.93
C GLN A 223 -16.06 7.13 6.51
N TYR A 224 -16.52 8.35 6.35
CA TYR A 224 -15.70 9.50 6.00
C TYR A 224 -14.68 9.87 7.08
N ASN A 225 -15.08 9.86 8.36
CA ASN A 225 -14.16 10.09 9.48
C ASN A 225 -13.12 8.96 9.63
N ARG A 226 -13.50 7.71 9.31
CA ARG A 226 -12.56 6.59 9.26
C ARG A 226 -11.55 6.76 8.13
N MET A 227 -12.02 7.07 6.92
CA MET A 227 -11.18 7.38 5.76
C MET A 227 -10.17 8.47 6.09
N LYS A 228 -10.63 9.58 6.66
CA LYS A 228 -9.79 10.70 7.10
C LYS A 228 -8.65 10.27 8.03
N LYS A 229 -8.95 9.49 9.08
CA LYS A 229 -7.93 9.04 10.04
C LYS A 229 -6.88 8.15 9.39
N ILE A 230 -7.31 7.28 8.47
CA ILE A 230 -6.43 6.36 7.75
C ILE A 230 -5.53 7.15 6.79
N VAL A 231 -6.09 8.06 5.99
CA VAL A 231 -5.34 8.96 5.09
C VAL A 231 -4.31 9.80 5.85
N LEU A 232 -4.67 10.35 7.02
CA LEU A 232 -3.74 11.15 7.84
C LEU A 232 -2.63 10.32 8.52
N LYS A 233 -2.77 9.00 8.58
CA LYS A 233 -1.74 8.09 9.10
C LYS A 233 -0.88 7.51 7.97
N ALA A 234 -1.45 7.33 6.78
CA ALA A 234 -0.79 6.75 5.63
C ALA A 234 0.39 7.59 5.14
N GLN A 235 1.48 6.91 4.78
CA GLN A 235 2.66 7.58 4.22
C GLN A 235 2.53 7.76 2.71
N VAL A 236 1.94 6.77 2.04
CA VAL A 236 1.66 6.78 0.59
C VAL A 236 0.15 6.76 0.38
N ILE A 237 -0.34 7.66 -0.47
CA ILE A 237 -1.75 7.80 -0.81
C ILE A 237 -1.85 7.80 -2.33
N ASP A 238 -2.54 6.82 -2.86
CA ASP A 238 -2.87 6.69 -4.28
C ASP A 238 -4.27 7.23 -4.52
N VAL A 239 -4.39 8.17 -5.46
CA VAL A 239 -5.65 8.77 -5.87
C VAL A 239 -5.89 8.45 -7.35
N LEU A 240 -6.88 7.59 -7.62
CA LEU A 240 -7.28 7.16 -8.95
C LEU A 240 -8.58 7.83 -9.36
N PHE A 241 -8.59 8.46 -10.53
CA PHE A 241 -9.81 8.95 -11.17
C PHE A 241 -10.15 8.08 -12.37
N ILE A 242 -11.34 7.49 -12.38
CA ILE A 242 -11.91 6.77 -13.52
C ILE A 242 -13.03 7.63 -14.08
N ILE A 243 -12.92 8.06 -15.33
CA ILE A 243 -13.75 9.11 -15.91
C ILE A 243 -14.34 8.63 -17.22
N ASP A 244 -15.65 8.72 -17.31
CA ASP A 244 -16.37 8.62 -18.58
C ASP A 244 -16.00 9.82 -19.48
N ASN A 245 -15.56 9.53 -20.70
CA ASN A 245 -15.06 10.51 -21.64
C ASN A 245 -15.79 10.44 -23.00
N THR A 246 -17.05 9.99 -23.00
CA THR A 246 -17.93 9.97 -24.19
C THR A 246 -18.60 11.32 -24.43
N GLY A 247 -19.37 11.43 -25.51
CA GLY A 247 -20.06 12.65 -25.90
C GLY A 247 -21.08 13.15 -24.85
N SER A 248 -21.81 12.25 -24.18
CA SER A 248 -22.80 12.59 -23.14
C SER A 248 -22.18 13.39 -21.99
N MET A 249 -20.94 13.06 -21.66
CA MET A 249 -20.15 13.72 -20.63
C MET A 249 -19.75 15.16 -20.96
N GLN A 250 -19.99 15.69 -22.17
CA GLN A 250 -19.53 17.04 -22.54
C GLN A 250 -19.99 18.14 -21.57
N ARG A 251 -21.23 18.07 -21.07
CA ARG A 251 -21.77 19.02 -20.08
C ARG A 251 -21.15 18.87 -18.68
N TRP A 252 -20.68 17.67 -18.35
CA TRP A 252 -20.13 17.33 -17.03
C TRP A 252 -18.61 17.44 -16.97
N LEU A 253 -17.93 17.18 -18.09
CA LEU A 253 -16.47 17.01 -18.18
C LEU A 253 -15.72 18.26 -17.74
N LYS A 254 -16.22 19.47 -18.07
CA LYS A 254 -15.58 20.71 -17.61
C LYS A 254 -15.53 20.78 -16.08
N SER A 255 -16.66 20.57 -15.42
CA SER A 255 -16.72 20.64 -13.96
C SER A 255 -16.02 19.43 -13.32
N ALA A 256 -16.12 18.23 -13.90
CA ALA A 256 -15.34 17.07 -13.44
C ALA A 256 -13.82 17.36 -13.44
N LYS A 257 -13.30 17.97 -14.51
CA LYS A 257 -11.90 18.39 -14.58
C LYS A 257 -11.55 19.41 -13.50
N GLU A 258 -12.39 20.43 -13.30
CA GLU A 258 -12.17 21.48 -12.28
C GLU A 258 -12.12 20.88 -10.86
N ASN A 259 -13.04 19.97 -10.53
CA ASN A 259 -13.05 19.31 -9.23
C ASN A 259 -11.84 18.40 -9.03
N ILE A 260 -11.46 17.61 -10.04
CA ILE A 260 -10.24 16.78 -9.95
C ILE A 260 -9.02 17.67 -9.68
N CYS A 261 -8.92 18.81 -10.36
CA CYS A 261 -7.84 19.78 -10.10
C CYS A 261 -7.87 20.27 -8.64
N GLN A 262 -9.05 20.57 -8.09
CA GLN A 262 -9.21 21.01 -6.71
C GLN A 262 -8.83 19.91 -5.71
N ILE A 263 -9.32 18.68 -5.90
CA ILE A 263 -8.99 17.52 -5.06
C ILE A 263 -7.47 17.31 -5.02
N ILE A 264 -6.83 17.30 -6.19
CA ILE A 264 -5.37 17.18 -6.29
C ILE A 264 -4.68 18.32 -5.53
N HIS A 265 -5.15 19.56 -5.70
CA HIS A 265 -4.60 20.72 -5.00
C HIS A 265 -4.76 20.64 -3.48
N GLU A 266 -5.87 20.09 -2.99
CA GLU A 266 -6.10 19.90 -1.56
C GLU A 266 -5.20 18.85 -0.96
N PHE A 267 -5.07 17.69 -1.60
CA PHE A 267 -4.10 16.68 -1.19
C PHE A 267 -2.67 17.27 -1.12
N GLN A 268 -2.34 18.22 -2.00
CA GLN A 268 -1.05 18.92 -1.98
C GLN A 268 -0.92 20.00 -0.89
N THR A 269 -2.01 20.65 -0.47
CA THR A 269 -1.98 21.80 0.46
C THR A 269 -2.27 21.40 1.90
N GLN A 270 -3.16 20.44 2.11
CA GLN A 270 -3.62 20.00 3.42
C GLN A 270 -2.68 18.96 4.06
N LEU A 271 -2.01 18.15 3.25
CA LEU A 271 -1.09 17.15 3.76
C LEU A 271 0.34 17.70 3.86
N ASP A 272 0.99 17.44 4.99
CA ASP A 272 2.42 17.72 5.14
C ASP A 272 3.21 16.91 4.11
N LYS A 273 3.79 17.59 3.12
CA LYS A 273 4.62 16.99 2.06
C LYS A 273 5.84 16.24 2.62
N LYS A 274 6.30 16.59 3.83
CA LYS A 274 7.36 15.83 4.51
C LYS A 274 6.86 14.49 5.06
N LYS A 275 5.56 14.35 5.31
CA LYS A 275 4.93 13.16 5.93
C LYS A 275 4.14 12.30 4.94
N HIS A 276 3.50 12.89 3.93
CA HIS A 276 2.65 12.18 2.96
C HIS A 276 3.23 12.22 1.55
N ILE A 277 3.07 11.16 0.78
CA ILE A 277 3.39 11.06 -0.64
C ILE A 277 2.08 10.76 -1.36
N VAL A 278 1.61 11.72 -2.15
CA VAL A 278 0.38 11.57 -2.92
C VAL A 278 0.75 11.25 -4.35
N ARG A 279 0.25 10.13 -4.85
CA ARG A 279 0.37 9.74 -6.25
C ARG A 279 -1.00 9.80 -6.91
N THR A 280 -1.04 10.28 -8.14
CA THR A 280 -2.32 10.49 -8.86
C THR A 280 -2.29 9.75 -10.18
N ALA A 281 -3.40 9.13 -10.55
CA ALA A 281 -3.59 8.42 -11.81
C ALA A 281 -4.97 8.73 -12.41
N ILE A 282 -5.10 8.58 -13.72
CA ILE A 282 -6.37 8.77 -14.43
C ILE A 282 -6.58 7.63 -15.43
N VAL A 283 -7.77 7.06 -15.44
CA VAL A 283 -8.30 6.22 -16.53
C VAL A 283 -9.50 6.96 -17.12
N ALA A 284 -9.45 7.25 -18.40
CA ALA A 284 -10.55 7.80 -19.17
C ALA A 284 -11.02 6.74 -20.16
N TYR A 285 -12.32 6.48 -20.20
CA TYR A 285 -12.88 5.42 -21.04
C TYR A 285 -14.02 5.94 -21.93
N ARG A 286 -14.33 5.16 -22.96
CA ARG A 286 -15.47 5.32 -23.87
C ARG A 286 -16.03 3.94 -24.23
N ASP A 287 -16.93 3.88 -25.19
CA ASP A 287 -17.50 2.64 -25.72
C ASP A 287 -16.43 1.79 -26.47
N TYR A 288 -16.69 0.50 -26.65
CA TYR A 288 -15.79 -0.47 -27.28
C TYR A 288 -15.39 -0.11 -28.71
N ASP A 289 -16.31 0.47 -29.48
CA ASP A 289 -16.12 0.74 -30.91
C ASP A 289 -15.40 2.08 -31.18
N ASP A 290 -15.15 2.88 -30.14
CA ASP A 290 -14.43 4.13 -30.26
C ASP A 290 -12.93 3.93 -30.48
N GLU A 291 -12.36 4.72 -31.39
CA GLU A 291 -10.92 4.92 -31.42
C GLU A 291 -10.44 5.55 -30.11
N ASP A 292 -9.36 5.00 -29.53
CA ASP A 292 -8.88 5.35 -28.20
C ASP A 292 -9.94 5.09 -27.08
N ASN A 293 -10.65 3.96 -27.13
CA ASN A 293 -11.66 3.60 -26.12
C ASN A 293 -11.13 3.59 -24.66
N LEU A 294 -9.83 3.38 -24.45
CA LEU A 294 -9.16 3.47 -23.14
C LEU A 294 -7.93 4.36 -23.21
N LEU A 295 -7.98 5.48 -22.49
CA LEU A 295 -6.88 6.43 -22.33
C LEU A 295 -6.48 6.51 -20.87
N TYR A 296 -5.21 6.30 -20.53
CA TYR A 296 -4.80 6.31 -19.13
C TYR A 296 -3.43 6.95 -18.86
N ARG A 297 -3.24 7.29 -17.59
CA ARG A 297 -1.95 7.66 -16.99
C ARG A 297 -1.79 6.95 -15.66
N GLU A 298 -0.61 6.37 -15.52
CA GLU A 298 -0.14 5.67 -14.33
C GLU A 298 0.05 6.61 -13.14
N PHE A 299 0.14 6.03 -11.95
CA PHE A 299 0.38 6.79 -10.73
C PHE A 299 1.72 7.51 -10.80
N THR A 300 1.66 8.81 -10.56
CA THR A 300 2.83 9.68 -10.49
C THR A 300 2.78 10.59 -9.26
N THR A 301 3.95 10.83 -8.68
CA THR A 301 4.18 11.82 -7.61
C THR A 301 4.21 13.26 -8.14
N GLU A 302 4.07 13.46 -9.45
CA GLU A 302 4.05 14.75 -10.11
C GLU A 302 2.65 15.12 -10.62
N PRO A 303 1.84 15.81 -9.81
CA PRO A 303 0.48 16.19 -10.20
C PRO A 303 0.38 16.99 -11.49
N LYS A 304 1.42 17.74 -11.87
CA LYS A 304 1.46 18.46 -13.15
C LYS A 304 1.25 17.53 -14.34
N VAL A 305 1.87 16.35 -14.33
CA VAL A 305 1.75 15.35 -15.41
C VAL A 305 0.30 14.88 -15.53
N THR A 306 -0.34 14.57 -14.40
CA THR A 306 -1.75 14.17 -14.34
C THR A 306 -2.68 15.28 -14.83
N LEU A 307 -2.44 16.52 -14.40
CA LEU A 307 -3.24 17.68 -14.80
C LEU A 307 -3.09 18.02 -16.29
N GLU A 308 -1.89 17.85 -16.87
CA GLU A 308 -1.67 18.01 -18.30
C GLU A 308 -2.37 16.94 -19.13
N PHE A 309 -2.44 15.70 -18.64
CA PHE A 309 -3.22 14.65 -19.28
C PHE A 309 -4.72 14.96 -19.22
N LEU A 310 -5.23 15.33 -18.04
CA LEU A 310 -6.62 15.71 -17.83
C LEU A 310 -7.07 16.85 -18.76
N LYS A 311 -6.20 17.86 -18.98
CA LYS A 311 -6.48 18.97 -19.91
C LYS A 311 -6.72 18.50 -21.34
N LYS A 312 -6.02 17.45 -21.80
CA LYS A 312 -6.10 16.93 -23.17
C LYS A 312 -7.34 16.08 -23.45
N LEU A 313 -8.01 15.57 -22.41
CA LEU A 313 -9.21 14.76 -22.58
C LEU A 313 -10.31 15.58 -23.27
N GLN A 314 -11.02 14.96 -24.20
CA GLN A 314 -12.17 15.58 -24.88
C GLN A 314 -13.29 14.55 -24.90
N ALA A 315 -14.47 15.00 -24.47
CA ALA A 315 -15.74 14.29 -24.60
C ALA A 315 -16.05 14.17 -26.09
N LYS A 316 -15.93 12.96 -26.62
CA LYS A 316 -16.20 12.61 -28.02
C LYS A 316 -16.39 11.10 -28.09
N GLY A 317 -16.96 10.62 -29.19
CA GLY A 317 -17.34 9.21 -29.29
C GLY A 317 -18.56 8.94 -28.41
N GLY A 318 -18.77 7.66 -28.13
CA GLY A 318 -20.02 7.13 -27.60
C GLY A 318 -20.99 6.82 -28.74
N GLY A 319 -21.61 5.65 -28.63
CA GLY A 319 -22.70 5.17 -29.49
C GLY A 319 -24.05 5.41 -28.85
N ASP A 320 -24.76 4.34 -28.53
CA ASP A 320 -25.87 4.34 -27.58
C ASP A 320 -25.37 4.10 -26.15
N ASP A 321 -26.13 4.53 -25.13
CA ASP A 321 -25.88 4.07 -23.76
C ASP A 321 -26.26 2.59 -23.70
N PRO A 322 -25.41 1.66 -23.19
CA PRO A 322 -24.38 1.81 -22.14
C PRO A 322 -22.91 1.97 -22.60
N GLU A 323 -21.94 1.99 -21.66
CA GLU A 323 -20.51 2.27 -21.92
C GLU A 323 -19.55 1.20 -21.35
N ASN A 324 -18.26 1.21 -21.75
CA ASN A 324 -17.22 0.24 -21.30
C ASN A 324 -16.64 0.52 -19.89
N VAL A 325 -17.50 0.56 -18.87
CA VAL A 325 -17.11 0.79 -17.48
C VAL A 325 -16.19 -0.32 -16.95
N ILE A 326 -16.48 -1.59 -17.28
CA ILE A 326 -15.70 -2.74 -16.81
C ILE A 326 -14.27 -2.70 -17.37
N GLY A 327 -14.09 -2.36 -18.65
CA GLY A 327 -12.76 -2.17 -19.23
C GLY A 327 -11.94 -1.12 -18.48
N ALA A 328 -12.58 -0.02 -18.08
CA ALA A 328 -11.95 1.03 -17.28
C ALA A 328 -11.56 0.55 -15.87
N LEU A 329 -12.44 -0.21 -15.20
CA LEU A 329 -12.20 -0.80 -13.88
C LEU A 329 -11.05 -1.82 -13.94
N VAL A 330 -11.06 -2.70 -14.93
CA VAL A 330 -9.97 -3.67 -15.20
C VAL A 330 -8.66 -2.94 -15.45
N LYS A 331 -8.68 -1.85 -16.23
CA LYS A 331 -7.47 -1.04 -16.43
C LYS A 331 -6.99 -0.39 -15.14
N GLY A 332 -7.90 0.14 -14.32
CA GLY A 332 -7.59 0.80 -13.05
C GLY A 332 -6.87 -0.13 -12.04
N ILE A 333 -7.28 -1.40 -11.92
CA ILE A 333 -6.61 -2.36 -11.03
C ILE A 333 -5.20 -2.76 -11.53
N ARG A 334 -4.94 -2.60 -12.83
CA ARG A 334 -3.67 -2.96 -13.48
C ARG A 334 -2.64 -1.83 -13.46
N LEU A 335 -3.02 -0.63 -13.03
CA LEU A 335 -2.09 0.48 -12.83
C LEU A 335 -1.08 0.14 -11.72
N ASN A 336 0.03 0.89 -11.65
CA ASN A 336 1.08 0.73 -10.63
C ASN A 336 0.67 1.19 -9.21
N ILE A 337 -0.45 0.67 -8.70
CA ILE A 337 -0.94 0.86 -7.33
C ILE A 337 0.17 0.50 -6.33
N SER A 338 0.30 1.30 -5.28
CA SER A 338 1.40 1.26 -4.32
C SER A 338 1.46 -0.11 -3.68
N LYS A 339 2.65 -0.71 -3.58
CA LYS A 339 2.84 -1.99 -2.88
C LYS A 339 3.13 -1.85 -1.40
N ASP A 340 3.24 -0.62 -0.91
CA ASP A 340 3.32 -0.35 0.52
C ASP A 340 2.04 -0.84 1.20
N GLU A 341 2.16 -1.72 2.19
CA GLU A 341 1.04 -2.38 2.85
C GLU A 341 0.16 -1.37 3.61
N ASP A 342 0.78 -0.32 4.15
CA ASP A 342 0.12 0.76 4.88
C ASP A 342 -0.41 1.88 3.97
N SER A 343 -0.22 1.76 2.66
CA SER A 343 -0.72 2.75 1.70
C SER A 343 -2.24 2.73 1.58
N VAL A 344 -2.77 3.86 1.14
CA VAL A 344 -4.21 4.06 0.93
C VAL A 344 -4.49 4.20 -0.55
N LEU A 345 -5.53 3.52 -1.04
CA LEU A 345 -6.08 3.73 -2.37
C LEU A 345 -7.43 4.44 -2.27
N CYS A 346 -7.55 5.58 -2.93
CA CYS A 346 -8.79 6.34 -3.08
C CYS A 346 -9.18 6.33 -4.57
N THR A 347 -10.24 5.64 -4.92
CA THR A 347 -10.75 5.55 -6.31
C THR A 347 -12.04 6.36 -6.45
N PHE A 348 -12.10 7.20 -7.49
CA PHE A 348 -13.26 8.02 -7.84
C PHE A 348 -13.75 7.63 -9.24
N LEU A 349 -14.95 7.05 -9.33
CA LEU A 349 -15.62 6.76 -10.60
C LEU A 349 -16.61 7.89 -10.92
N ILE A 350 -16.42 8.54 -12.06
CA ILE A 350 -17.24 9.65 -12.57
C ILE A 350 -17.84 9.22 -13.91
N CYS A 351 -19.16 9.02 -13.95
CA CYS A 351 -19.86 8.56 -15.15
C CYS A 351 -21.30 9.05 -15.18
N ASP A 352 -21.85 9.24 -16.38
CA ASP A 352 -23.27 9.56 -16.56
C ASP A 352 -24.08 8.42 -17.19
N SER A 353 -23.42 7.37 -17.68
CA SER A 353 -24.03 6.16 -18.25
C SER A 353 -23.59 4.86 -17.55
N PRO A 354 -24.44 3.81 -17.53
CA PRO A 354 -24.14 2.53 -16.90
C PRO A 354 -23.21 1.66 -17.78
N SER A 355 -22.77 0.52 -17.23
CA SER A 355 -22.01 -0.50 -17.96
C SER A 355 -22.91 -1.32 -18.90
N HIS A 356 -22.35 -1.82 -20.01
CA HIS A 356 -22.98 -2.86 -20.84
C HIS A 356 -23.33 -4.12 -20.02
N GLY A 357 -24.23 -4.94 -20.55
CA GLY A 357 -24.69 -6.18 -19.95
C GLY A 357 -25.88 -5.97 -19.01
N PRO A 358 -26.07 -6.82 -17.98
CA PRO A 358 -27.26 -6.81 -17.13
C PRO A 358 -27.28 -5.69 -16.06
N TYR A 359 -26.60 -4.57 -16.30
CA TYR A 359 -26.35 -3.51 -15.31
C TYR A 359 -27.15 -2.22 -15.55
N HIS A 360 -28.10 -2.24 -16.49
CA HIS A 360 -29.01 -1.15 -16.80
C HIS A 360 -30.44 -1.66 -17.03
N GLU A 361 -31.40 -0.75 -17.04
CA GLU A 361 -32.80 -1.04 -17.35
C GLU A 361 -33.27 -0.12 -18.46
N ASN A 362 -33.94 -0.67 -19.48
CA ASN A 362 -34.58 0.07 -20.57
C ASN A 362 -33.61 0.88 -21.46
N LEU A 363 -32.33 0.51 -21.55
CA LEU A 363 -31.40 1.04 -22.54
C LEU A 363 -31.18 0.02 -23.66
N LYS A 364 -30.83 0.53 -24.85
CA LYS A 364 -30.48 -0.30 -26.00
C LYS A 364 -28.99 -0.60 -25.88
N ASP A 365 -28.63 -1.89 -25.86
CA ASP A 365 -27.25 -2.29 -25.59
C ASP A 365 -26.70 -3.12 -26.73
N ASP A 366 -25.91 -2.45 -27.58
CA ASP A 366 -25.32 -3.05 -28.77
C ASP A 366 -24.12 -3.97 -28.44
N HIS A 367 -23.67 -4.00 -27.17
CA HIS A 367 -22.55 -4.83 -26.69
C HIS A 367 -22.92 -5.67 -25.45
N PHE A 368 -24.20 -6.04 -25.31
CA PHE A 368 -24.70 -6.81 -24.16
C PHE A 368 -23.95 -8.14 -23.95
N ASP A 369 -23.49 -8.77 -25.02
CA ASP A 369 -22.77 -10.05 -25.02
C ASP A 369 -21.31 -9.94 -24.56
N LYS A 370 -20.71 -8.74 -24.60
CA LYS A 370 -19.33 -8.50 -24.12
C LYS A 370 -19.21 -8.51 -22.60
N VAL A 371 -20.33 -8.38 -21.88
CA VAL A 371 -20.35 -8.32 -20.40
C VAL A 371 -21.38 -9.30 -19.86
N GLN A 372 -20.93 -10.25 -19.03
CA GLN A 372 -21.79 -11.26 -18.42
C GLN A 372 -22.22 -10.86 -17.02
N GLU A 373 -23.32 -11.46 -16.55
CA GLU A 373 -23.74 -11.31 -15.15
C GLU A 373 -22.64 -11.79 -14.20
N GLY A 374 -22.25 -10.93 -13.26
CA GLY A 374 -21.20 -11.22 -12.29
C GLY A 374 -19.85 -10.61 -12.63
N ASP A 375 -19.61 -10.16 -13.86
CA ASP A 375 -18.31 -9.57 -14.25
C ASP A 375 -18.00 -8.30 -13.46
N LEU A 376 -18.98 -7.41 -13.32
CA LEU A 376 -18.86 -6.18 -12.52
C LEU A 376 -18.64 -6.50 -11.03
N GLU A 377 -19.40 -7.45 -10.49
CA GLU A 377 -19.26 -7.87 -9.10
C GLU A 377 -17.89 -8.50 -8.83
N ASN A 378 -17.38 -9.31 -9.78
CA ASN A 378 -16.07 -9.94 -9.67
C ASN A 378 -14.94 -8.92 -9.73
N ILE A 379 -15.00 -7.92 -10.62
CA ILE A 379 -13.99 -6.85 -10.64
C ILE A 379 -14.06 -5.99 -9.37
N MET A 380 -15.27 -5.73 -8.84
CA MET A 380 -15.42 -4.98 -7.60
C MET A 380 -14.94 -5.73 -6.35
N LYS A 381 -15.11 -7.06 -6.29
CA LYS A 381 -14.48 -7.91 -5.26
C LYS A 381 -12.97 -7.82 -5.34
N LYS A 382 -12.40 -7.90 -6.54
CA LYS A 382 -10.95 -7.69 -6.74
C LYS A 382 -10.53 -6.33 -6.20
N TYR A 383 -11.24 -5.24 -6.55
CA TYR A 383 -10.99 -3.92 -5.96
C TYR A 383 -11.03 -3.94 -4.43
N PHE A 384 -12.07 -4.53 -3.83
CA PHE A 384 -12.20 -4.60 -2.38
C PHE A 384 -11.01 -5.32 -1.70
N GLU A 385 -10.47 -6.35 -2.35
CA GLU A 385 -9.34 -7.14 -1.86
C GLU A 385 -7.96 -6.54 -2.19
N LEU A 386 -7.87 -5.56 -3.11
CA LEU A 386 -6.60 -4.95 -3.54
C LEU A 386 -5.78 -4.38 -2.37
N LYS A 387 -6.47 -3.74 -1.42
CA LYS A 387 -5.85 -3.04 -0.29
C LYS A 387 -6.74 -3.11 0.94
N VAL A 388 -6.12 -3.33 2.09
CA VAL A 388 -6.78 -3.21 3.40
C VAL A 388 -7.41 -1.82 3.56
N ASN A 389 -6.74 -0.78 3.07
CA ASN A 389 -7.20 0.60 3.09
C ASN A 389 -7.62 1.07 1.67
N ASN A 390 -8.72 0.50 1.17
CA ASN A 390 -9.30 0.92 -0.11
C ASN A 390 -10.62 1.71 0.10
N PHE A 391 -10.69 2.90 -0.48
CA PHE A 391 -11.88 3.73 -0.52
C PHE A 391 -12.34 3.91 -1.96
N PHE A 392 -13.57 3.49 -2.25
CA PHE A 392 -14.16 3.62 -3.57
C PHE A 392 -15.37 4.55 -3.50
N THR A 393 -15.36 5.62 -4.30
CA THR A 393 -16.44 6.60 -4.39
C THR A 393 -16.98 6.67 -5.81
N CYS A 394 -18.28 6.42 -5.96
CA CYS A 394 -19.00 6.60 -7.22
C CYS A 394 -19.74 7.94 -7.20
N LEU A 395 -19.50 8.75 -8.22
CA LEU A 395 -20.22 9.99 -8.46
C LEU A 395 -21.44 9.72 -9.33
N LYS A 396 -22.61 9.91 -8.73
CA LYS A 396 -23.88 9.73 -9.41
C LYS A 396 -24.31 11.02 -10.09
N LEU A 397 -24.13 11.08 -11.41
CA LEU A 397 -24.55 12.20 -12.26
C LEU A 397 -25.99 12.04 -12.78
N THR A 398 -26.45 10.80 -12.97
CA THR A 398 -27.78 10.45 -13.50
C THR A 398 -28.41 9.31 -12.68
N GLU A 399 -29.70 9.05 -12.88
CA GLU A 399 -30.39 7.91 -12.26
C GLU A 399 -30.18 6.59 -13.03
N ASN A 400 -29.71 6.65 -14.29
CA ASN A 400 -29.49 5.47 -15.14
C ASN A 400 -28.40 4.53 -14.59
N THR A 401 -27.47 5.04 -13.77
CA THR A 401 -26.37 4.28 -13.16
C THR A 401 -26.76 3.56 -11.85
N ASN A 402 -28.02 3.68 -11.40
CA ASN A 402 -28.47 3.12 -10.12
C ASN A 402 -28.26 1.61 -10.00
N LEU A 403 -28.69 0.85 -11.01
CA LEU A 403 -28.61 -0.61 -10.98
C LEU A 403 -27.14 -1.05 -10.90
N MET A 404 -26.29 -0.52 -11.78
CA MET A 404 -24.84 -0.72 -11.76
C MET A 404 -24.23 -0.40 -10.39
N PHE A 405 -24.48 0.79 -9.82
CA PHE A 405 -23.89 1.16 -8.52
C PHE A 405 -24.39 0.30 -7.36
N ASN A 406 -25.64 -0.16 -7.39
CA ASN A 406 -26.16 -1.08 -6.39
C ASN A 406 -25.46 -2.45 -6.47
N LYS A 407 -25.23 -2.97 -7.69
CA LYS A 407 -24.44 -4.19 -7.91
C LYS A 407 -23.00 -4.01 -7.44
N MET A 408 -22.34 -2.89 -7.76
CA MET A 408 -21.00 -2.57 -7.25
C MET A 408 -20.97 -2.54 -5.72
N LYS A 409 -21.95 -1.89 -5.08
CA LYS A 409 -22.05 -1.79 -3.61
C LYS A 409 -22.30 -3.14 -2.94
N SER A 410 -22.98 -4.07 -3.61
CA SER A 410 -23.16 -5.44 -3.10
C SER A 410 -21.83 -6.21 -3.02
N ALA A 411 -20.93 -5.99 -3.98
CA ALA A 411 -19.61 -6.59 -4.04
C ALA A 411 -18.55 -5.82 -3.23
N PHE A 412 -18.71 -4.51 -3.08
CA PHE A 412 -17.87 -3.61 -2.29
C PHE A 412 -18.74 -2.86 -1.27
N PRO A 413 -19.03 -3.45 -0.09
CA PRO A 413 -20.00 -2.89 0.86
C PRO A 413 -19.66 -1.50 1.41
N SER A 414 -18.38 -1.15 1.48
CA SER A 414 -17.89 0.17 1.92
C SER A 414 -17.87 1.23 0.81
N LEU A 415 -18.37 0.93 -0.39
CA LEU A 415 -18.44 1.87 -1.51
C LEU A 415 -19.42 3.01 -1.19
N ILE A 416 -18.95 4.24 -1.42
CA ILE A 416 -19.73 5.45 -1.20
C ILE A 416 -20.34 5.87 -2.54
N ILE A 417 -21.66 6.09 -2.57
CA ILE A 417 -22.36 6.63 -3.73
C ILE A 417 -22.80 8.04 -3.35
N THR A 418 -22.22 9.05 -3.99
CA THR A 418 -22.53 10.44 -3.68
C THR A 418 -23.37 11.06 -4.79
N LYS A 419 -24.58 11.51 -4.43
CA LYS A 419 -25.39 12.42 -5.25
C LYS A 419 -24.77 13.81 -5.13
N THR A 420 -23.98 14.20 -6.12
CA THR A 420 -23.35 15.53 -6.14
C THR A 420 -23.63 16.18 -7.48
N THR A 421 -24.07 17.44 -7.46
CA THR A 421 -23.86 18.28 -8.62
C THR A 421 -22.35 18.40 -8.84
N PRO A 422 -21.86 18.53 -10.08
CA PRO A 422 -20.44 18.70 -10.33
C PRO A 422 -19.82 19.78 -9.43
N ASP A 423 -20.50 20.90 -9.22
CA ASP A 423 -19.99 22.00 -8.41
C ASP A 423 -19.90 21.71 -6.90
N SER A 424 -20.53 20.64 -6.39
CA SER A 424 -20.50 20.24 -4.98
C SER A 424 -19.58 19.06 -4.68
N PHE A 425 -18.96 18.46 -5.72
CA PHE A 425 -18.11 17.28 -5.58
C PHE A 425 -16.87 17.59 -4.71
N HIS A 426 -16.22 18.72 -4.97
CA HIS A 426 -15.11 19.17 -4.12
C HIS A 426 -15.56 19.25 -2.66
N GLU A 427 -16.72 19.84 -2.31
CA GLU A 427 -17.19 19.98 -0.92
C GLU A 427 -17.39 18.63 -0.20
N SER A 428 -17.90 17.60 -0.90
CA SER A 428 -18.03 16.25 -0.37
C SER A 428 -16.68 15.54 -0.17
N VAL A 429 -15.62 15.91 -0.87
CA VAL A 429 -14.24 15.43 -0.63
C VAL A 429 -13.51 16.33 0.40
N LEU A 430 -13.81 17.62 0.42
CA LEU A 430 -13.22 18.68 1.23
C LEU A 430 -13.59 18.67 2.71
N PHE A 431 -14.83 18.29 3.03
CA PHE A 431 -15.29 18.20 4.42
C PHE A 431 -14.44 17.20 5.26
N SER A 432 -13.70 16.28 4.61
CA SER A 432 -12.92 15.22 5.28
C SER A 432 -11.60 15.78 5.71
N LEU A 433 -10.99 16.62 4.89
CA LEU A 433 -9.63 17.09 5.14
C LEU A 433 -9.63 18.36 6.00
N ARG A 434 -10.54 19.32 5.76
CA ARG A 434 -10.46 20.71 6.30
C ARG A 434 -10.56 20.85 7.84
N THR A 435 -11.37 20.06 8.54
CA THR A 435 -11.77 20.38 9.94
C THR A 435 -10.84 19.87 11.05
N SER A 436 -9.79 19.08 10.77
CA SER A 436 -8.98 18.48 11.87
C SER A 436 -7.48 18.71 11.82
N LEU A 437 -6.94 19.26 10.72
CA LEU A 437 -5.50 19.52 10.63
C LEU A 437 -5.03 20.61 11.61
N LYS A 438 -5.90 21.55 12.00
CA LYS A 438 -5.58 22.59 12.99
C LYS A 438 -5.47 22.07 14.44
N GLN A 439 -5.90 20.85 14.75
CA GLN A 439 -5.86 20.30 16.13
C GLN A 439 -5.00 19.03 16.27
N SER A 440 -4.69 18.30 15.19
CA SER A 440 -3.91 17.05 15.27
C SER A 440 -2.39 17.24 15.33
N GLU A 441 -1.87 18.43 14.99
CA GLU A 441 -0.43 18.72 15.07
C GLU A 441 0.07 18.87 16.52
N ALA A 442 -0.81 19.15 17.48
CA ALA A 442 -0.42 19.42 18.86
C ALA A 442 -0.19 18.16 19.75
N LYS A 443 -0.55 16.94 19.29
CA LYS A 443 -0.45 15.72 20.12
C LYS A 443 0.12 14.46 19.45
N THR A 444 0.61 14.53 18.21
CA THR A 444 1.29 13.39 17.54
C THR A 444 2.77 13.64 17.29
N SER A 445 3.48 14.13 18.31
CA SER A 445 4.96 14.13 18.33
C SER A 445 5.43 13.18 19.43
N LYS A 446 5.69 11.91 19.02
CA LYS A 446 6.40 10.82 19.73
C LYS A 446 6.04 9.52 18.98
N THR A 447 6.44 9.28 17.73
CA THR A 447 7.79 8.90 17.27
C THR A 447 7.67 8.76 15.75
N LYS A 448 8.38 9.54 14.93
CA LYS A 448 8.41 9.28 13.48
C LYS A 448 9.20 7.99 13.26
N LYS A 449 8.51 6.85 13.05
CA LYS A 449 9.12 5.53 12.80
C LYS A 449 9.90 5.45 11.49
N THR A 450 9.60 6.31 10.52
CA THR A 450 10.23 6.31 9.18
C THR A 450 10.86 7.65 8.83
N ILE A 451 11.75 7.63 7.84
CA ILE A 451 12.32 8.80 7.16
C ILE A 451 12.08 8.71 5.67
N LYS A 452 12.08 9.87 5.01
CA LYS A 452 12.00 9.96 3.57
C LYS A 452 13.30 10.56 3.05
N ILE A 453 13.96 9.88 2.14
CA ILE A 453 15.23 10.32 1.56
C ILE A 453 15.10 10.23 0.05
N LYS A 454 15.38 11.33 -0.65
CA LYS A 454 15.53 11.31 -2.10
C LYS A 454 16.81 10.57 -2.46
N ALA A 455 16.74 9.72 -3.48
CA ALA A 455 17.87 8.90 -3.85
C ALA A 455 17.92 8.68 -5.36
N LYS A 456 19.11 8.37 -5.87
CA LYS A 456 19.31 7.82 -7.20
C LYS A 456 19.49 6.33 -7.07
N PHE A 457 18.64 5.55 -7.72
CA PHE A 457 18.79 4.10 -7.76
C PHE A 457 19.63 3.69 -8.96
N SER A 458 20.36 2.60 -8.79
CA SER A 458 21.08 1.87 -9.81
C SER A 458 20.72 0.40 -9.69
N LYS A 459 20.11 -0.16 -10.72
CA LYS A 459 19.73 -1.58 -10.78
C LYS A 459 20.11 -2.20 -12.12
N TYR A 460 20.05 -3.52 -12.18
CA TYR A 460 20.29 -4.28 -13.39
C TYR A 460 18.97 -4.58 -14.14
N LYS A 461 18.93 -4.39 -15.46
CA LYS A 461 17.82 -4.88 -16.31
C LYS A 461 17.95 -6.40 -16.43
N PRO A 462 16.91 -7.19 -16.09
CA PRO A 462 16.94 -8.63 -16.31
C PRO A 462 17.29 -8.95 -17.77
N LEU A 463 18.03 -10.04 -17.97
CA LEU A 463 18.63 -10.37 -19.26
C LEU A 463 17.58 -10.69 -20.32
N GLU A 464 17.73 -10.10 -21.51
CA GLU A 464 17.34 -10.80 -22.73
C GLU A 464 18.50 -11.75 -23.04
N ILE A 465 18.52 -12.92 -22.40
CA ILE A 465 19.46 -13.97 -22.81
C ILE A 465 19.02 -14.37 -24.21
N ASN A 466 19.62 -13.75 -25.24
CA ASN A 466 19.52 -14.26 -26.59
C ASN A 466 19.83 -15.75 -26.50
N ASN A 467 18.84 -16.57 -26.88
CA ASN A 467 18.76 -18.02 -26.67
C ASN A 467 20.03 -18.81 -27.09
N SER A 468 21.03 -18.19 -27.71
CA SER A 468 22.28 -18.81 -28.14
C SER A 468 23.42 -18.75 -27.10
N LEU A 469 23.53 -17.75 -26.23
CA LEU A 469 24.81 -17.49 -25.53
C LEU A 469 25.17 -18.49 -24.41
N LEU A 470 24.18 -19.14 -23.78
CA LEU A 470 24.37 -20.27 -22.85
C LEU A 470 24.01 -21.63 -23.49
N ARG A 471 23.74 -21.64 -24.80
CA ARG A 471 23.60 -22.86 -25.61
C ARG A 471 24.90 -23.22 -26.32
N ASP A 472 25.70 -22.23 -26.72
CA ASP A 472 26.99 -22.44 -27.37
C ASP A 472 28.12 -22.57 -26.34
N ASN A 473 28.76 -23.74 -26.28
CA ASN A 473 29.90 -24.06 -25.39
C ASN A 473 31.19 -23.25 -25.67
N ASN A 474 31.11 -22.12 -26.36
CA ASN A 474 32.26 -21.35 -26.89
C ASN A 474 32.31 -19.89 -26.38
N ILE A 475 31.47 -19.50 -25.42
CA ILE A 475 31.39 -18.12 -24.93
C ILE A 475 31.84 -18.08 -23.47
N ASP A 476 32.90 -17.30 -23.20
CA ASP A 476 33.37 -17.05 -21.84
C ASP A 476 32.29 -16.31 -21.04
N TYR A 477 31.63 -17.03 -20.13
CA TYR A 477 30.61 -16.50 -19.22
C TYR A 477 31.08 -15.21 -18.53
N TRP A 478 32.33 -15.16 -18.06
CA TRP A 478 32.82 -14.05 -17.25
C TRP A 478 33.00 -12.76 -18.06
N GLN A 479 33.50 -12.86 -19.30
CA GLN A 479 33.61 -11.71 -20.19
C GLN A 479 32.22 -11.16 -20.55
N ASN A 480 31.30 -12.06 -20.85
CA ASN A 480 29.91 -11.70 -21.15
C ASN A 480 29.23 -11.04 -19.94
N PHE A 481 29.43 -11.59 -18.73
CA PHE A 481 28.92 -11.01 -17.49
C PHE A 481 29.37 -9.54 -17.33
N LEU A 482 30.67 -9.26 -17.48
CA LEU A 482 31.23 -7.91 -17.34
C LEU A 482 30.70 -6.94 -18.40
N GLU A 483 30.57 -7.39 -19.65
CA GLU A 483 30.00 -6.58 -20.74
C GLU A 483 28.52 -6.26 -20.46
N GLN A 484 27.76 -7.26 -20.02
CA GLN A 484 26.34 -7.11 -19.72
C GLN A 484 26.09 -6.25 -18.48
N GLU A 485 26.88 -6.39 -17.41
CA GLU A 485 26.81 -5.54 -16.22
C GLU A 485 26.92 -4.05 -16.62
N LYS A 486 27.83 -3.75 -17.54
CA LYS A 486 28.04 -2.39 -18.04
C LYS A 486 26.90 -1.89 -18.93
N ASN A 487 26.37 -2.74 -19.80
CA ASN A 487 25.39 -2.34 -20.81
C ASN A 487 23.93 -2.34 -20.30
N ASN A 488 23.61 -3.13 -19.27
CA ASN A 488 22.24 -3.32 -18.77
C ASN A 488 21.95 -2.56 -17.47
N LYS A 489 22.80 -1.62 -17.08
CA LYS A 489 22.61 -0.78 -15.89
C LYS A 489 21.50 0.25 -16.12
N ILE A 490 20.51 0.28 -15.24
CA ILE A 490 19.41 1.24 -15.23
C ILE A 490 19.58 2.16 -14.03
N GLU A 491 19.52 3.47 -14.30
CA GLU A 491 19.58 4.51 -13.27
C GLU A 491 18.39 5.47 -13.39
N GLY A 492 17.85 5.86 -12.23
CA GLY A 492 16.75 6.81 -12.11
C GLY A 492 16.69 7.45 -10.72
N ASP A 493 15.89 8.50 -10.60
CA ASP A 493 15.62 9.16 -9.33
C ASP A 493 14.42 8.50 -8.64
N THR A 494 14.44 8.47 -7.31
CA THR A 494 13.34 7.96 -6.48
C THR A 494 13.25 8.68 -5.14
N LEU A 495 12.19 8.36 -4.40
CA LEU A 495 12.02 8.71 -3.00
C LEU A 495 11.94 7.41 -2.20
N LEU A 496 12.87 7.22 -1.28
CA LEU A 496 12.89 6.08 -0.37
C LEU A 496 12.18 6.41 0.94
N ILE A 497 11.32 5.51 1.38
CA ILE A 497 10.82 5.48 2.75
C ILE A 497 11.64 4.44 3.52
N ILE A 498 12.39 4.85 4.53
CA ILE A 498 13.24 3.95 5.33
C ILE A 498 12.71 3.89 6.76
N ASN A 499 12.54 2.68 7.30
CA ASN A 499 12.25 2.49 8.72
C ASN A 499 13.49 2.86 9.55
N LYS A 500 13.34 3.76 10.52
CA LYS A 500 14.44 4.20 11.41
C LYS A 500 14.90 3.10 12.35
N TYR A 501 13.98 2.24 12.74
CA TYR A 501 14.22 1.15 13.67
C TYR A 501 14.56 -0.11 12.87
N GLN A 502 15.56 -0.84 13.35
CA GLN A 502 15.89 -2.15 12.82
C GLN A 502 14.70 -3.09 12.92
N GLU A 503 14.59 -4.02 11.98
CA GLU A 503 13.57 -5.05 12.00
C GLU A 503 13.77 -5.97 13.22
N ILE A 504 12.69 -6.29 13.93
CA ILE A 504 12.73 -7.26 15.03
C ILE A 504 12.55 -8.64 14.42
N LEU A 505 13.65 -9.37 14.32
CA LEU A 505 13.69 -10.74 13.78
C LEU A 505 13.81 -11.74 14.93
N GLU A 506 13.24 -12.94 14.73
CA GLU A 506 13.51 -14.08 15.61
C GLU A 506 15.01 -14.40 15.62
N GLU A 507 15.53 -14.98 16.69
CA GLU A 507 16.99 -15.22 16.81
C GLU A 507 17.55 -16.08 15.67
N LYS A 508 16.76 -17.03 15.14
CA LYS A 508 17.11 -17.87 14.00
C LYS A 508 17.29 -17.09 12.68
N ASP A 509 16.64 -15.93 12.56
CA ASP A 509 16.63 -15.10 11.34
C ASP A 509 17.56 -13.87 11.45
N LYS A 510 18.19 -13.66 12.61
CA LYS A 510 19.14 -12.55 12.81
C LYS A 510 20.44 -12.83 12.08
N GLY A 511 20.78 -11.96 11.13
CA GLY A 511 22.08 -11.97 10.47
C GLY A 511 23.24 -11.87 11.46
N ALA A 512 24.28 -12.68 11.24
CA ALA A 512 25.49 -12.66 12.06
C ALA A 512 26.22 -11.31 11.98
N GLU A 513 26.22 -10.67 10.81
CA GLU A 513 27.08 -9.50 10.54
C GLU A 513 26.32 -8.22 10.17
N CYS A 514 25.05 -8.32 9.77
CA CYS A 514 24.25 -7.18 9.31
C CYS A 514 23.04 -6.92 10.22
N VAL A 515 22.66 -5.64 10.27
CA VAL A 515 21.37 -5.16 10.77
C VAL A 515 20.44 -4.92 9.59
N ILE A 516 19.19 -5.31 9.75
CA ILE A 516 18.17 -5.29 8.69
C ILE A 516 17.25 -4.10 8.92
N TYR A 517 17.03 -3.30 7.87
CA TYR A 517 16.04 -2.23 7.83
C TYR A 517 15.09 -2.43 6.66
N LYS A 518 13.78 -2.31 6.88
CA LYS A 518 12.79 -2.28 5.81
C LYS A 518 12.79 -0.91 5.13
N LEU A 519 12.72 -0.92 3.82
CA LEU A 519 12.50 0.28 3.02
C LEU A 519 11.48 0.04 1.90
N PHE A 520 10.88 1.12 1.44
CA PHE A 520 9.97 1.12 0.29
C PHE A 520 10.47 2.14 -0.75
N ASP A 521 10.63 1.67 -1.99
CA ASP A 521 10.93 2.51 -3.14
C ASP A 521 9.63 2.92 -3.84
N ILE A 522 9.40 4.23 -3.94
CA ILE A 522 8.16 4.81 -4.49
C ILE A 522 8.05 4.66 -6.00
N VAL A 523 9.18 4.76 -6.72
CA VAL A 523 9.23 4.72 -8.19
C VAL A 523 9.29 3.28 -8.69
N LEU A 524 10.14 2.46 -8.07
CA LEU A 524 10.19 1.02 -8.35
C LEU A 524 9.02 0.25 -7.73
N ASN A 525 8.21 0.93 -6.89
CA ASN A 525 7.01 0.42 -6.24
C ASN A 525 7.25 -0.90 -5.50
N ARG A 526 8.31 -0.95 -4.68
CA ARG A 526 8.82 -2.22 -4.15
C ARG A 526 9.22 -2.12 -2.69
N ASN A 527 8.83 -3.14 -1.92
CA ASN A 527 9.36 -3.38 -0.58
C ASN A 527 10.76 -4.00 -0.69
N LEU A 528 11.68 -3.46 0.09
CA LEU A 528 13.09 -3.76 0.02
C LEU A 528 13.62 -4.00 1.44
N VAL A 529 14.80 -4.61 1.48
CA VAL A 529 15.58 -4.79 2.71
C VAL A 529 16.95 -4.17 2.51
N LEU A 530 17.31 -3.26 3.41
CA LEU A 530 18.65 -2.73 3.57
C LEU A 530 19.40 -3.58 4.58
N LYS A 531 20.54 -4.12 4.14
CA LYS A 531 21.50 -4.83 5.00
C LYS A 531 22.68 -3.90 5.28
N LEU A 532 22.75 -3.42 6.51
CA LEU A 532 23.81 -2.53 6.96
C LEU A 532 24.74 -3.27 7.92
N PRO A 533 26.06 -3.32 7.70
CA PRO A 533 26.97 -4.02 8.60
C PRO A 533 26.91 -3.49 10.03
N LYS A 534 27.00 -4.39 11.02
CA LYS A 534 26.94 -4.05 12.45
C LYS A 534 28.04 -3.04 12.84
N TYR A 535 29.22 -3.11 12.23
CA TYR A 535 30.30 -2.16 12.52
C TYR A 535 29.95 -0.71 12.12
N ILE A 536 29.23 -0.51 11.01
CA ILE A 536 28.73 0.81 10.59
C ILE A 536 27.69 1.33 11.58
N VAL A 537 26.69 0.51 11.90
CA VAL A 537 25.62 0.88 12.84
C VAL A 537 26.19 1.23 14.22
N ASN A 538 27.10 0.41 14.72
CA ASN A 538 27.73 0.61 16.02
C ASN A 538 28.60 1.88 16.05
N GLU A 539 29.43 2.10 15.03
CA GLU A 539 30.25 3.33 14.97
C GLU A 539 29.36 4.57 14.88
N TYR A 540 28.32 4.56 14.04
CA TYR A 540 27.39 5.68 13.93
C TYR A 540 26.67 5.95 15.26
N ASN A 541 26.17 4.92 15.94
CA ASN A 541 25.48 5.10 17.21
C ASN A 541 26.40 5.69 18.29
N GLN A 542 27.70 5.40 18.25
CA GLN A 542 28.69 5.91 19.21
C GLN A 542 29.19 7.33 18.86
N LYS A 543 29.54 7.57 17.59
CA LYS A 543 30.27 8.77 17.14
C LYS A 543 29.44 9.74 16.30
N GLN A 544 28.24 9.35 15.89
CA GLN A 544 27.38 10.05 14.92
C GLN A 544 28.06 10.34 13.55
N THR A 545 29.20 9.71 13.30
CA THR A 545 30.04 9.85 12.11
C THR A 545 30.74 8.52 11.82
N ILE A 546 31.07 8.25 10.57
CA ILE A 546 31.78 7.03 10.15
C ILE A 546 33.21 7.39 9.74
N SER A 547 34.18 6.57 10.16
CA SER A 547 35.58 6.75 9.78
C SER A 547 35.81 6.49 8.28
N GLN A 548 36.83 7.13 7.70
CA GLN A 548 37.18 6.93 6.29
C GLN A 548 37.56 5.48 5.97
N GLU A 549 38.15 4.76 6.93
CA GLU A 549 38.46 3.34 6.81
C GLU A 549 37.20 2.49 6.70
N ASN A 550 36.25 2.67 7.63
CA ASN A 550 34.98 1.93 7.60
C ASN A 550 34.12 2.29 6.38
N LEU A 551 34.17 3.53 5.89
CA LEU A 551 33.51 3.91 4.64
C LEU A 551 34.08 3.14 3.43
N LYS A 552 35.41 2.99 3.34
CA LYS A 552 36.04 2.19 2.27
C LYS A 552 35.66 0.72 2.38
N SER A 553 35.69 0.15 3.57
CA SER A 553 35.25 -1.23 3.83
C SER A 553 33.78 -1.43 3.45
N TYR A 554 32.93 -0.45 3.72
CA TYR A 554 31.52 -0.51 3.37
C TYR A 554 31.26 -0.39 1.87
N GLN A 555 32.00 0.47 1.15
CA GLN A 555 31.95 0.52 -0.31
C GLN A 555 32.33 -0.82 -0.94
N GLN A 556 33.37 -1.47 -0.40
CA GLN A 556 33.73 -2.82 -0.84
C GLN A 556 32.60 -3.80 -0.53
N PHE A 557 32.03 -3.80 0.68
CA PHE A 557 30.88 -4.63 1.04
C PHE A 557 29.71 -4.49 0.06
N ILE A 558 29.30 -3.26 -0.29
CA ILE A 558 28.23 -3.01 -1.26
C ILE A 558 28.55 -3.65 -2.61
N LYS A 559 29.77 -3.45 -3.11
CA LYS A 559 30.22 -3.98 -4.40
C LYS A 559 30.15 -5.51 -4.43
N ILE A 560 30.65 -6.17 -3.38
CA ILE A 560 30.65 -7.63 -3.26
C ILE A 560 29.22 -8.16 -3.29
N ARG A 561 28.36 -7.61 -2.43
CA ARG A 561 26.98 -8.07 -2.26
C ARG A 561 26.13 -7.86 -3.52
N TYR A 562 26.30 -6.72 -4.19
CA TYR A 562 25.67 -6.45 -5.47
C TYR A 562 26.12 -7.44 -6.56
N THR A 563 27.44 -7.63 -6.70
CA THR A 563 28.02 -8.47 -7.76
C THR A 563 27.65 -9.94 -7.56
N SER A 564 27.79 -10.47 -6.34
CA SER A 564 27.46 -11.87 -6.03
C SER A 564 25.98 -12.18 -6.28
N LEU A 565 25.09 -11.30 -5.87
CA LEU A 565 23.65 -11.48 -6.08
C LEU A 565 23.27 -11.37 -7.56
N LEU A 566 23.94 -10.50 -8.32
CA LEU A 566 23.76 -10.39 -9.76
C LEU A 566 24.21 -11.67 -10.50
N ILE A 567 25.39 -12.20 -10.19
CA ILE A 567 25.89 -13.47 -10.73
C ILE A 567 24.89 -14.60 -10.46
N ALA A 568 24.39 -14.68 -9.22
CA ALA A 568 23.43 -15.70 -8.84
C ALA A 568 22.09 -15.57 -9.57
N GLN A 569 21.61 -14.35 -9.79
CA GLN A 569 20.40 -14.10 -10.58
C GLN A 569 20.55 -14.58 -12.03
N GLN A 570 21.69 -14.30 -12.68
CA GLN A 570 21.93 -14.71 -14.06
C GLN A 570 22.05 -16.24 -14.20
N LEU A 571 22.80 -16.88 -13.30
CA LEU A 571 22.97 -18.34 -13.33
C LEU A 571 21.67 -19.06 -12.97
N ALA A 572 20.86 -18.53 -12.05
CA ALA A 572 19.54 -19.08 -11.74
C ALA A 572 18.61 -19.01 -12.95
N GLU A 573 18.66 -17.92 -13.73
CA GLU A 573 17.93 -17.83 -14.99
C GLU A 573 18.38 -18.87 -16.01
N GLY A 574 19.69 -19.02 -16.21
CA GLY A 574 20.24 -20.09 -17.05
C GLY A 574 19.81 -21.49 -16.62
N PHE A 575 19.80 -21.76 -15.31
CA PHE A 575 19.35 -23.03 -14.75
C PHE A 575 17.88 -23.30 -15.02
N ARG A 576 17.00 -22.30 -14.82
CA ARG A 576 15.57 -22.43 -15.14
C ARG A 576 15.35 -22.75 -16.61
N LEU A 577 16.02 -22.04 -17.52
CA LEU A 577 15.91 -22.28 -18.97
C LEU A 577 16.31 -23.71 -19.37
N LYS A 578 17.31 -24.28 -18.71
CA LYS A 578 17.77 -25.66 -18.96
C LYS A 578 16.88 -26.72 -18.29
N THR A 579 16.13 -26.35 -17.26
CA THR A 579 15.28 -27.27 -16.48
C THR A 579 13.79 -27.15 -16.80
N LEU A 580 13.36 -26.28 -17.73
CA LEU A 580 11.96 -26.14 -18.16
C LEU A 580 11.30 -27.48 -18.57
N SER A 581 12.05 -28.38 -19.21
CA SER A 581 11.55 -29.70 -19.64
C SER A 581 11.75 -30.81 -18.59
N ILE A 582 12.37 -30.51 -17.44
CA ILE A 582 12.73 -31.50 -16.42
C ILE A 582 11.70 -31.45 -15.29
N LYS A 583 10.75 -32.39 -15.33
CA LYS A 583 9.70 -32.50 -14.30
C LYS A 583 10.35 -32.79 -12.93
N GLY A 584 9.96 -32.04 -11.90
CA GLY A 584 10.53 -32.16 -10.56
C GLY A 584 11.82 -31.36 -10.34
N ALA A 585 12.22 -30.49 -11.29
CA ALA A 585 13.23 -29.47 -11.03
C ALA A 585 12.63 -28.24 -10.32
N PRO A 586 13.31 -27.66 -9.31
CA PRO A 586 12.88 -26.43 -8.67
C PRO A 586 13.18 -25.20 -9.55
N PRO A 587 12.22 -24.29 -9.77
CA PRO A 587 12.44 -23.04 -10.47
C PRO A 587 13.10 -22.04 -9.51
N ILE A 588 14.42 -22.02 -9.49
CA ILE A 588 15.21 -21.20 -8.57
C ILE A 588 15.28 -19.75 -9.05
N PHE A 589 15.06 -18.79 -8.13
CA PHE A 589 15.22 -17.36 -8.38
C PHE A 589 16.09 -16.73 -7.28
N TYR A 590 16.80 -15.65 -7.62
CA TYR A 590 17.42 -14.76 -6.64
C TYR A 590 16.76 -13.39 -6.65
N VAL A 591 16.63 -12.78 -5.48
CA VAL A 591 16.10 -11.41 -5.33
C VAL A 591 16.99 -10.38 -6.03
N SER A 592 16.39 -9.30 -6.54
CA SER A 592 17.14 -8.28 -7.27
C SER A 592 17.95 -7.36 -6.35
N PRO A 593 19.26 -7.14 -6.63
CA PRO A 593 20.08 -6.14 -5.96
C PRO A 593 19.81 -4.73 -6.50
N ILE A 594 19.85 -3.72 -5.62
CA ILE A 594 19.71 -2.31 -5.98
C ILE A 594 20.67 -1.48 -5.12
N ILE A 595 21.42 -0.58 -5.76
CA ILE A 595 22.26 0.41 -5.09
C ILE A 595 21.54 1.74 -5.09
N TYR A 596 21.58 2.46 -3.98
CA TYR A 596 21.04 3.81 -3.88
C TYR A 596 22.13 4.80 -3.46
N GLU A 597 22.22 5.91 -4.18
CA GLU A 597 22.92 7.12 -3.76
C GLU A 597 21.91 8.08 -3.13
N LEU A 598 22.05 8.34 -1.84
CA LEU A 598 21.15 9.14 -1.02
C LEU A 598 21.55 10.62 -1.07
N GLU A 599 20.57 11.52 -1.21
CA GLU A 599 20.80 12.97 -1.08
C GLU A 599 21.20 13.36 0.36
N GLU A 600 20.69 12.63 1.35
CA GLU A 600 21.03 12.79 2.76
C GLU A 600 21.51 11.45 3.36
N PRO A 601 22.53 11.44 4.22
CA PRO A 601 23.06 10.20 4.79
C PRO A 601 22.03 9.49 5.66
N PHE A 602 21.97 8.16 5.55
CA PHE A 602 21.31 7.29 6.52
C PHE A 602 22.37 6.56 7.32
N MET A 603 22.34 6.65 8.66
CA MET A 603 23.36 6.05 9.53
C MET A 603 24.80 6.45 9.14
N GLY A 604 24.98 7.70 8.67
CA GLY A 604 26.27 8.26 8.29
C GLY A 604 26.81 7.81 6.93
N VAL A 605 26.04 7.05 6.14
CA VAL A 605 26.42 6.61 4.79
C VAL A 605 25.50 7.20 3.73
N ASN A 606 26.09 7.62 2.61
CA ASN A 606 25.35 8.18 1.47
C ASN A 606 25.02 7.14 0.40
N GLN A 607 25.72 6.01 0.37
CA GLN A 607 25.44 4.93 -0.56
C GLN A 607 24.92 3.74 0.23
N ILE A 608 23.85 3.09 -0.23
CA ILE A 608 23.32 1.89 0.43
C ILE A 608 23.04 0.77 -0.57
N PHE A 609 23.19 -0.47 -0.11
CA PHE A 609 22.77 -1.68 -0.81
C PHE A 609 21.43 -2.17 -0.25
N ALA A 610 20.46 -2.39 -1.12
CA ALA A 610 19.21 -3.05 -0.77
C ALA A 610 18.87 -4.18 -1.74
N GLU A 611 18.11 -5.15 -1.25
CA GLU A 611 17.58 -6.25 -2.04
C GLU A 611 16.06 -6.29 -1.94
N THR A 612 15.41 -6.97 -2.87
CA THR A 612 13.95 -7.13 -2.85
C THR A 612 13.50 -7.91 -1.61
N TYR A 613 12.52 -7.37 -0.87
CA TYR A 613 11.98 -8.04 0.32
C TYR A 613 11.20 -9.30 -0.08
N ILE A 614 11.57 -10.44 0.50
CA ILE A 614 10.89 -11.72 0.27
C ILE A 614 9.66 -11.81 1.16
N ASN A 615 8.52 -11.32 0.67
CA ASN A 615 7.23 -11.43 1.34
C ASN A 615 6.40 -12.58 0.75
N LEU A 616 6.64 -13.79 1.23
CA LEU A 616 5.88 -14.98 0.82
C LEU A 616 5.04 -15.49 2.00
N PRO A 617 3.79 -15.02 2.17
CA PRO A 617 2.97 -15.36 3.35
C PRO A 617 2.62 -16.86 3.42
N ASN A 618 2.55 -17.54 2.28
CA ASN A 618 2.33 -18.99 2.19
C ASN A 618 3.57 -19.82 2.62
N PHE A 619 4.74 -19.17 2.76
CA PHE A 619 6.01 -19.80 3.13
C PHE A 619 6.61 -19.07 4.33
N GLN A 620 6.29 -19.54 5.54
CA GLN A 620 6.56 -18.76 6.74
C GLN A 620 8.05 -18.73 7.12
N GLU A 621 8.80 -19.82 6.92
CA GLU A 621 10.16 -19.93 7.46
C GLU A 621 11.27 -19.66 6.44
N TRP A 622 12.29 -18.91 6.87
CA TRP A 622 13.57 -18.82 6.18
C TRP A 622 14.31 -20.15 6.34
N LYS A 623 14.81 -20.71 5.23
CA LYS A 623 15.48 -22.00 5.21
C LYS A 623 16.85 -21.88 4.54
N LYS A 624 17.85 -22.52 5.15
CA LYS A 624 19.19 -22.70 4.59
C LYS A 624 19.28 -24.13 4.04
N TYR A 625 19.49 -24.25 2.74
CA TYR A 625 19.59 -25.52 2.00
C TYR A 625 21.02 -26.03 1.91
N THR A 626 21.98 -25.12 1.73
CA THR A 626 23.42 -25.39 1.88
C THR A 626 24.06 -24.22 2.63
N ASN A 627 25.30 -24.40 3.12
CA ASN A 627 26.11 -23.28 3.59
C ASN A 627 27.37 -23.08 2.73
N ASN A 628 28.24 -22.16 3.12
CA ASN A 628 29.55 -21.94 2.52
C ASN A 628 30.62 -22.96 2.98
N ALA A 629 30.25 -23.93 3.82
CA ALA A 629 31.11 -24.97 4.37
C ALA A 629 30.53 -26.36 4.03
N LYS A 630 30.26 -27.22 5.02
CA LYS A 630 29.93 -28.64 4.81
C LYS A 630 28.44 -28.99 4.90
N PHE A 631 27.58 -28.04 5.26
CA PHE A 631 26.17 -28.32 5.55
C PHE A 631 25.35 -28.40 4.26
N VAL A 632 24.48 -29.40 4.19
CA VAL A 632 23.43 -29.57 3.18
C VAL A 632 22.19 -30.16 3.86
N ASP A 633 21.02 -29.65 3.49
CA ASP A 633 19.76 -30.25 3.86
C ASP A 633 19.51 -31.50 3.02
N GLN A 634 19.37 -32.65 3.70
CA GLN A 634 19.18 -33.95 3.05
C GLN A 634 17.79 -34.10 2.44
N ASP A 635 16.77 -33.44 3.00
CA ASP A 635 15.39 -33.50 2.49
C ASP A 635 15.22 -32.65 1.22
N GLU A 636 16.08 -31.65 1.05
CA GLU A 636 16.05 -30.68 -0.05
C GLU A 636 17.32 -30.78 -0.92
N TYR A 637 17.97 -31.94 -0.90
CA TYR A 637 19.27 -32.19 -1.53
C TYR A 637 19.31 -31.77 -3.01
N TYR A 638 18.18 -31.81 -3.71
CA TYR A 638 18.07 -31.44 -5.13
C TYR A 638 18.41 -29.97 -5.45
N TYR A 639 18.40 -29.07 -4.47
CA TYR A 639 18.88 -27.69 -4.68
C TYR A 639 20.37 -27.65 -5.06
N THR A 640 21.15 -28.66 -4.66
CA THR A 640 22.58 -28.75 -4.99
C THR A 640 22.85 -28.91 -6.50
N ALA A 641 21.87 -29.34 -7.31
CA ALA A 641 21.99 -29.30 -8.77
C ALA A 641 22.25 -27.91 -9.31
N PHE A 642 21.69 -26.87 -8.69
CA PHE A 642 21.94 -25.49 -9.11
C PHE A 642 23.38 -25.07 -8.84
N SER A 643 23.92 -25.40 -7.67
CA SER A 643 25.35 -25.19 -7.36
C SER A 643 26.24 -25.95 -8.35
N HIS A 644 25.96 -27.22 -8.63
CA HIS A 644 26.72 -28.00 -9.61
C HIS A 644 26.63 -27.39 -11.02
N TYR A 645 25.43 -26.98 -11.44
CA TYR A 645 25.21 -26.27 -12.70
C TYR A 645 26.03 -24.98 -12.77
N SER A 646 26.06 -24.18 -11.70
CA SER A 646 26.82 -22.91 -11.67
C SER A 646 28.31 -23.13 -11.92
N TYR A 647 28.87 -24.23 -11.42
CA TYR A 647 30.26 -24.60 -11.67
C TYR A 647 30.50 -24.99 -13.14
N VAL A 648 29.64 -25.83 -13.71
CA VAL A 648 29.77 -26.27 -15.09
C VAL A 648 29.52 -25.12 -16.08
N ALA A 649 28.50 -24.30 -15.82
CA ALA A 649 28.10 -23.17 -16.67
C ALA A 649 29.16 -22.06 -16.71
N THR A 650 30.03 -21.98 -15.71
CA THR A 650 31.15 -21.03 -15.66
C THR A 650 32.49 -21.69 -16.00
N GLU A 651 32.48 -22.88 -16.59
CA GLU A 651 33.69 -23.63 -16.97
C GLU A 651 34.65 -23.86 -15.79
N GLY A 652 34.09 -24.04 -14.59
CA GLY A 652 34.83 -24.27 -13.37
C GLY A 652 35.44 -23.02 -12.72
N LYS A 653 35.14 -21.82 -13.24
CA LYS A 653 35.67 -20.56 -12.69
C LYS A 653 35.09 -20.20 -11.33
N LEU A 654 33.81 -20.50 -11.08
CA LEU A 654 33.16 -20.23 -9.80
C LEU A 654 32.08 -21.27 -9.47
N ILE A 655 31.69 -21.36 -8.20
CA ILE A 655 30.50 -22.10 -7.77
C ILE A 655 29.68 -21.26 -6.79
N ILE A 656 28.36 -21.32 -6.91
CA ILE A 656 27.44 -20.69 -5.95
C ILE A 656 27.07 -21.70 -4.86
N THR A 657 27.25 -21.32 -3.60
CA THR A 657 26.86 -22.07 -2.39
C THR A 657 26.07 -21.15 -1.44
N ASP A 658 25.85 -21.61 -0.20
CA ASP A 658 25.00 -20.92 0.79
C ASP A 658 23.59 -20.63 0.27
N LEU A 659 22.96 -21.65 -0.33
CA LEU A 659 21.61 -21.54 -0.87
C LEU A 659 20.63 -21.35 0.28
N GLN A 660 20.03 -20.16 0.39
CA GLN A 660 19.11 -19.83 1.48
C GLN A 660 18.02 -18.85 1.04
N GLY A 661 16.85 -18.93 1.65
CA GLY A 661 15.72 -18.05 1.35
C GLY A 661 14.39 -18.65 1.78
N LYS A 662 13.33 -18.36 1.03
CA LYS A 662 12.00 -18.94 1.24
C LYS A 662 11.61 -19.77 0.04
N ASN A 663 11.58 -21.09 0.21
CA ASN A 663 11.29 -22.05 -0.85
C ASN A 663 12.23 -21.81 -2.05
N ASN A 664 11.69 -21.60 -3.25
CA ASN A 664 12.45 -21.43 -4.48
C ASN A 664 12.95 -19.99 -4.73
N ILE A 665 12.69 -19.05 -3.81
CA ILE A 665 13.18 -17.67 -3.85
C ILE A 665 14.35 -17.52 -2.87
N LEU A 666 15.55 -17.31 -3.41
CA LEU A 666 16.81 -17.28 -2.67
C LEU A 666 17.37 -15.86 -2.52
N SER A 667 18.24 -15.69 -1.53
CA SER A 667 19.07 -14.50 -1.31
C SER A 667 20.44 -14.92 -0.75
N ASP A 668 21.34 -13.95 -0.55
CA ASP A 668 22.61 -14.15 0.15
C ASP A 668 23.49 -15.29 -0.40
N PRO A 669 23.76 -15.35 -1.71
CA PRO A 669 24.65 -16.37 -2.26
C PRO A 669 26.08 -16.18 -1.74
N THR A 670 26.77 -17.29 -1.51
CA THR A 670 28.23 -17.31 -1.39
C THR A 670 28.83 -17.79 -2.70
N ILE A 671 29.99 -17.25 -3.09
CA ILE A 671 30.71 -17.67 -4.30
C ILE A 671 32.09 -18.18 -3.91
N HIS A 672 32.40 -19.43 -4.26
CA HIS A 672 33.76 -19.95 -4.20
C HIS A 672 34.42 -19.87 -5.56
N THR A 673 35.66 -19.38 -5.61
CA THR A 673 36.43 -19.28 -6.85
C THR A 673 37.93 -19.31 -6.56
N ILE A 674 38.66 -20.04 -7.42
CA ILE A 674 40.12 -20.03 -7.48
C ILE A 674 40.65 -19.10 -8.59
N ASP A 675 39.76 -18.58 -9.45
CA ASP A 675 40.13 -17.65 -10.52
C ASP A 675 40.56 -16.31 -9.91
N GLN A 676 41.79 -15.89 -10.23
CA GLN A 676 42.38 -14.70 -9.64
C GLN A 676 41.58 -13.42 -9.96
N LYS A 677 41.06 -13.27 -11.18
CA LYS A 677 40.33 -12.05 -11.58
C LYS A 677 39.00 -11.95 -10.83
N ILE A 678 38.30 -13.06 -10.68
CA ILE A 678 37.03 -13.11 -9.96
C ILE A 678 37.28 -12.85 -8.46
N ARG A 679 38.35 -13.44 -7.90
CA ARG A 679 38.77 -13.19 -6.52
C ARG A 679 39.09 -11.73 -6.25
N GLU A 680 39.81 -11.05 -7.14
CA GLU A 680 40.15 -9.63 -6.97
C GLU A 680 38.89 -8.73 -7.01
N ILE A 681 37.87 -9.13 -7.77
CA ILE A 681 36.61 -8.38 -7.88
C ILE A 681 35.70 -8.61 -6.66
N LEU A 682 35.51 -9.88 -6.28
CA LEU A 682 34.62 -10.27 -5.18
C LEU A 682 35.27 -10.14 -3.81
N ASN A 683 36.59 -10.31 -3.67
CA ASN A 683 37.38 -10.18 -2.44
C ASN A 683 36.59 -10.42 -1.14
N ASP A 684 35.92 -11.57 -1.05
CA ASP A 684 34.94 -11.93 -0.02
C ASP A 684 35.55 -12.98 0.90
N ASP A 685 35.54 -12.74 2.21
CA ASP A 685 36.10 -13.65 3.22
C ASP A 685 35.35 -14.99 3.29
N SER A 686 34.11 -15.04 2.79
CA SER A 686 33.33 -16.28 2.67
C SER A 686 33.81 -17.18 1.51
N ASN A 687 34.67 -16.68 0.63
CA ASN A 687 35.29 -17.47 -0.43
C ASN A 687 36.41 -18.37 0.13
N PHE A 688 36.06 -19.60 0.50
CA PHE A 688 37.03 -20.64 0.86
C PHE A 688 37.76 -21.30 -0.32
N GLN A 689 37.75 -20.69 -1.51
CA GLN A 689 38.58 -21.09 -2.66
C GLN A 689 38.50 -22.60 -2.95
N GLN A 690 39.64 -23.30 -2.89
CA GLN A 690 39.73 -24.72 -3.19
C GLN A 690 39.06 -25.57 -2.11
N GLU A 691 39.15 -25.18 -0.84
CA GLU A 691 38.46 -25.84 0.26
C GLU A 691 36.94 -25.76 0.08
N GLY A 692 36.41 -24.63 -0.39
CA GLY A 692 34.99 -24.47 -0.70
C GLY A 692 34.52 -25.43 -1.81
N LEU A 693 35.33 -25.64 -2.85
CA LEU A 693 35.04 -26.62 -3.90
C LEU A 693 35.05 -28.05 -3.35
N ILE A 694 36.01 -28.37 -2.48
CA ILE A 694 36.10 -29.68 -1.82
C ILE A 694 34.88 -29.90 -0.92
N TYR A 695 34.51 -28.91 -0.12
CA TYR A 695 33.33 -28.99 0.74
C TYR A 695 32.06 -29.25 -0.07
N PHE A 696 31.91 -28.58 -1.20
CA PHE A 696 30.80 -28.85 -2.09
C PHE A 696 30.85 -30.27 -2.67
N PHE A 697 31.87 -30.64 -3.45
CA PHE A 697 31.86 -31.89 -4.22
C PHE A 697 32.04 -33.16 -3.38
N GLU A 698 32.69 -33.08 -2.22
CA GLU A 698 32.91 -34.26 -1.38
C GLU A 698 31.87 -34.41 -0.27
N GLN A 699 31.28 -33.31 0.20
CA GLN A 699 30.39 -33.34 1.37
C GLN A 699 28.96 -32.89 1.05
N GLN A 700 28.77 -31.75 0.38
CA GLN A 700 27.42 -31.28 0.05
C GLN A 700 26.80 -32.00 -1.17
N HIS A 701 27.59 -32.35 -2.17
CA HIS A 701 27.16 -32.91 -3.46
C HIS A 701 28.01 -34.12 -3.86
N SER A 702 28.12 -35.09 -2.94
CA SER A 702 28.90 -36.31 -3.13
C SER A 702 28.33 -37.25 -4.19
N LYS A 703 27.09 -37.06 -4.67
CA LYS A 703 26.49 -37.83 -5.77
C LYS A 703 25.58 -36.95 -6.62
N CYS A 704 25.70 -37.04 -7.94
CA CYS A 704 24.77 -36.38 -8.86
C CYS A 704 23.38 -37.05 -8.78
N HIS A 705 22.33 -36.24 -8.62
CA HIS A 705 20.95 -36.71 -8.65
C HIS A 705 20.32 -36.51 -10.03
N GLU A 706 19.07 -36.92 -10.19
CA GLU A 706 18.37 -37.03 -11.49
C GLU A 706 18.41 -35.75 -12.32
N ILE A 707 18.27 -34.57 -11.67
CA ILE A 707 18.34 -33.27 -12.36
C ILE A 707 19.75 -33.05 -12.95
N CYS A 708 20.83 -33.33 -12.20
CA CYS A 708 22.20 -33.21 -12.71
C CYS A 708 22.45 -34.16 -13.89
N LYS A 709 21.92 -35.38 -13.81
CA LYS A 709 22.04 -36.40 -14.86
C LYS A 709 21.30 -35.99 -16.13
N GLN A 710 20.06 -35.52 -16.01
CA GLN A 710 19.29 -35.02 -17.16
C GLN A 710 19.90 -33.76 -17.79
N LEU A 711 20.58 -32.93 -16.99
CA LEU A 711 21.36 -31.79 -17.46
C LEU A 711 22.73 -32.18 -18.04
N ASN A 712 23.13 -33.46 -17.99
CA ASN A 712 24.45 -33.96 -18.37
C ASN A 712 25.61 -33.18 -17.72
N LEU A 713 25.46 -32.82 -16.44
CA LEU A 713 26.50 -32.08 -15.71
C LEU A 713 27.70 -32.97 -15.45
N LYS A 714 28.88 -32.54 -15.91
CA LYS A 714 30.12 -33.29 -15.69
C LYS A 714 30.52 -33.26 -14.22
N ARG A 715 30.94 -34.39 -13.69
CA ARG A 715 31.37 -34.52 -12.29
C ARG A 715 32.83 -34.10 -12.11
N TYR A 716 33.10 -33.44 -10.99
CA TYR A 716 34.44 -33.10 -10.54
C TYR A 716 34.99 -34.23 -9.65
N SER A 717 36.20 -34.71 -9.91
CA SER A 717 36.89 -35.70 -9.07
C SER A 717 38.28 -35.20 -8.69
N TYR A 718 38.60 -35.25 -7.40
CA TYR A 718 39.89 -34.84 -6.85
C TYR A 718 40.94 -35.98 -6.81
N SER A 719 40.54 -37.22 -7.14
CA SER A 719 41.30 -38.43 -6.79
C SER A 719 42.54 -38.74 -7.64
N GLN A 720 42.93 -37.90 -8.59
CA GLN A 720 44.24 -37.96 -9.24
C GLN A 720 44.69 -36.52 -9.50
N GLN A 721 45.99 -36.23 -9.43
CA GLN A 721 46.58 -34.88 -9.55
C GLN A 721 46.42 -34.22 -10.94
N GLN A 722 45.33 -34.48 -11.64
CA GLN A 722 44.96 -33.91 -12.94
C GLN A 722 43.44 -33.69 -12.97
N GLN A 723 43.04 -32.51 -13.47
CA GLN A 723 41.65 -32.15 -13.74
C GLN A 723 41.07 -33.13 -14.76
N GLN A 724 40.31 -34.15 -14.34
CA GLN A 724 39.65 -35.07 -15.25
C GLN A 724 38.16 -35.19 -14.94
N PHE A 725 37.34 -34.93 -15.97
CA PHE A 725 35.90 -35.10 -15.95
C PHE A 725 35.57 -36.57 -16.23
N ILE A 726 34.89 -37.23 -15.28
CA ILE A 726 34.52 -38.64 -15.41
C ILE A 726 33.04 -38.73 -15.88
N PRO A 727 32.73 -39.53 -16.92
CA PRO A 727 31.34 -39.87 -17.27
C PRO A 727 30.67 -40.67 -16.14
N ASP A 728 29.43 -40.34 -15.78
CA ASP A 728 28.70 -41.01 -14.70
C ASP A 728 28.22 -42.40 -15.19
N ASN A 729 28.77 -43.48 -14.65
CA ASN A 729 28.29 -44.84 -14.93
C ASN A 729 26.99 -45.11 -14.17
N GLN A 730 26.05 -45.79 -14.84
CA GLN A 730 24.68 -46.02 -14.37
C GLN A 730 24.58 -46.93 -13.14
N GLU A 731 23.46 -46.72 -12.44
CA GLU A 731 22.79 -47.56 -11.42
C GLU A 731 23.09 -47.26 -9.94
N ASP A 732 22.13 -46.54 -9.32
CA ASP A 732 21.66 -46.86 -7.98
C ASP A 732 20.22 -46.32 -7.84
N SER A 733 19.22 -47.21 -7.88
CA SER A 733 17.78 -46.91 -7.91
C SER A 733 17.17 -46.73 -6.51
N SER A 734 17.93 -46.15 -5.57
CA SER A 734 17.46 -45.89 -4.21
C SER A 734 17.08 -44.40 -4.05
N ASN A 735 15.77 -44.15 -3.99
CA ASN A 735 15.10 -42.85 -3.79
C ASN A 735 15.51 -41.71 -4.76
N ILE A 736 14.72 -41.54 -5.83
CA ILE A 736 14.78 -40.37 -6.71
C ILE A 736 14.40 -39.11 -5.90
N LEU A 737 15.41 -38.33 -5.50
CA LEU A 737 15.25 -37.02 -4.86
C LEU A 737 15.02 -35.97 -5.95
N VAL A 738 13.77 -35.54 -6.08
CA VAL A 738 13.28 -34.47 -6.97
C VAL A 738 12.39 -33.54 -6.16
N TRP A 739 12.21 -32.30 -6.64
CA TRP A 739 11.30 -31.33 -6.04
C TRP A 739 9.85 -31.76 -6.29
N LYS A 740 9.34 -32.65 -5.42
CA LYS A 740 7.98 -33.17 -5.50
C LYS A 740 7.00 -32.09 -5.03
N ARG A 741 6.32 -31.47 -5.98
CA ARG A 741 5.19 -30.56 -5.77
C ARG A 741 3.93 -31.16 -6.39
N ASP A 742 2.80 -31.00 -5.73
CA ASP A 742 1.51 -31.26 -6.37
C ASP A 742 1.36 -30.29 -7.55
N PRO A 743 0.84 -30.70 -8.72
CA PRO A 743 0.54 -29.79 -9.83
C PRO A 743 -0.23 -28.53 -9.42
N GLN A 744 -1.10 -28.64 -8.41
CA GLN A 744 -1.92 -27.55 -7.86
C GLN A 744 -1.22 -26.73 -6.78
N ASP A 745 -0.03 -27.13 -6.32
CA ASP A 745 0.71 -26.36 -5.33
C ASP A 745 1.06 -24.97 -5.87
N SER A 746 0.80 -23.95 -5.07
CA SER A 746 1.21 -22.59 -5.38
C SER A 746 2.73 -22.44 -5.22
N ILE A 747 3.37 -21.88 -6.23
CA ILE A 747 4.78 -21.48 -6.25
C ILE A 747 4.87 -19.98 -6.54
N SER A 748 5.87 -19.33 -5.98
CA SER A 748 6.13 -17.92 -6.26
C SER A 748 7.25 -17.80 -7.29
N VAL A 749 7.06 -16.97 -8.30
CA VAL A 749 8.04 -16.67 -9.35
C VAL A 749 8.36 -15.18 -9.38
N ILE A 750 9.55 -14.81 -9.84
CA ILE A 750 9.93 -13.41 -10.03
C ILE A 750 9.75 -13.03 -11.50
N CYS A 751 9.01 -11.96 -11.75
CA CYS A 751 8.77 -11.46 -13.09
C CYS A 751 10.08 -11.08 -13.79
N GLN A 752 10.38 -11.65 -14.95
CA GLN A 752 11.59 -11.33 -15.71
C GLN A 752 11.61 -9.90 -16.24
N ILE A 753 10.48 -9.19 -16.30
CA ILE A 753 10.44 -7.80 -16.79
C ILE A 753 10.49 -6.82 -15.63
N CYS A 754 9.51 -6.90 -14.73
CA CYS A 754 9.36 -5.92 -13.65
C CYS A 754 10.00 -6.37 -12.33
N GLY A 755 10.46 -7.61 -12.18
CA GLY A 755 11.04 -8.13 -10.94
C GLY A 755 10.04 -8.30 -9.80
N GLU A 756 8.74 -8.33 -10.11
CA GLU A 756 7.66 -8.52 -9.13
C GLU A 756 7.37 -9.99 -8.88
N PHE A 757 6.98 -10.34 -7.65
CA PHE A 757 6.48 -11.67 -7.35
C PHE A 757 5.11 -11.90 -8.03
N LYS A 758 4.96 -13.08 -8.63
CA LYS A 758 3.70 -13.64 -9.15
C LYS A 758 3.55 -15.03 -8.53
N ASP A 759 2.39 -15.34 -7.99
CA ASP A 759 2.07 -16.70 -7.60
C ASP A 759 1.45 -17.44 -8.79
N LEU A 760 1.90 -18.66 -9.01
CA LEU A 760 1.44 -19.57 -10.06
C LEU A 760 1.21 -20.96 -9.47
N THR A 761 0.41 -21.79 -10.11
CA THR A 761 0.47 -23.23 -9.84
C THR A 761 1.76 -23.80 -10.44
N TYR A 762 2.26 -24.90 -9.86
CA TYR A 762 3.42 -25.58 -10.42
C TYR A 762 3.17 -26.01 -11.88
N GLU A 763 1.95 -26.46 -12.19
CA GLU A 763 1.57 -26.83 -13.56
C GLU A 763 1.56 -25.64 -14.53
N ASP A 764 1.02 -24.48 -14.12
CA ASP A 764 0.97 -23.29 -14.97
C ASP A 764 2.38 -22.79 -15.30
N TYR A 765 3.32 -22.82 -14.35
CA TYR A 765 4.70 -22.48 -14.62
C TYR A 765 5.34 -23.34 -15.72
N PHE A 766 5.07 -24.66 -15.71
CA PHE A 766 5.57 -25.58 -16.74
C PHE A 766 4.88 -25.37 -18.10
N LYS A 767 3.62 -24.91 -18.12
CA LYS A 767 2.88 -24.63 -19.36
C LYS A 767 3.22 -23.27 -19.97
N GLU A 768 3.26 -22.22 -19.16
CA GLU A 768 3.46 -20.84 -19.60
C GLU A 768 4.87 -20.64 -20.18
N ASN A 769 5.87 -21.42 -19.76
CA ASN A 769 7.30 -21.30 -20.16
C ASN A 769 7.84 -19.85 -20.04
N SER A 770 7.17 -19.03 -19.23
CA SER A 770 7.38 -17.59 -19.15
C SER A 770 7.17 -17.16 -17.71
N CYS A 771 8.14 -16.43 -17.16
CA CYS A 771 8.01 -15.81 -15.85
C CYS A 771 7.59 -14.36 -16.01
N VAL A 772 6.66 -14.04 -16.92
CA VAL A 772 6.19 -12.65 -17.11
C VAL A 772 4.84 -12.49 -16.42
N CYS A 773 4.69 -11.46 -15.58
CA CYS A 773 3.41 -11.21 -14.90
C CYS A 773 2.36 -10.67 -15.87
N ASN A 774 1.07 -10.84 -15.55
CA ASN A 774 -0.04 -10.44 -16.43
C ASN A 774 0.04 -8.95 -16.80
N ASN A 775 0.41 -8.10 -15.84
CA ASN A 775 0.65 -6.68 -16.09
C ASN A 775 1.73 -6.45 -17.15
N CYS A 776 2.71 -7.34 -17.28
CA CYS A 776 3.75 -7.25 -18.30
C CYS A 776 3.49 -8.09 -19.56
N LEU A 777 2.49 -8.99 -19.56
CA LEU A 777 2.10 -9.74 -20.75
C LEU A 777 1.15 -8.94 -21.65
N GLU A 778 0.27 -8.12 -21.07
CA GLU A 778 -0.86 -7.49 -21.77
C GLU A 778 -0.59 -6.08 -22.33
N ASP A 779 0.62 -5.54 -22.21
CA ASP A 779 0.95 -4.23 -22.79
C ASP A 779 1.17 -4.34 -24.31
N GLU A 780 0.14 -4.76 -25.06
CA GLU A 780 0.11 -4.69 -26.52
C GLU A 780 -0.16 -3.26 -27.02
N GLU A 781 -0.72 -2.39 -26.17
CA GLU A 781 -1.02 -1.01 -26.52
C GLU A 781 0.08 -0.03 -26.05
N PRO A 782 0.75 0.65 -26.99
CA PRO A 782 1.79 1.59 -26.63
C PRO A 782 1.20 2.87 -26.01
N ILE A 783 1.80 3.32 -24.91
CA ILE A 783 1.55 4.65 -24.39
C ILE A 783 2.10 5.66 -25.39
N HIS A 784 1.27 6.63 -25.74
CA HIS A 784 1.68 7.72 -26.60
C HIS A 784 2.25 8.88 -25.76
N LEU A 785 3.53 9.13 -25.95
CA LEU A 785 4.31 10.17 -25.27
C LEU A 785 4.69 11.28 -26.25
N ILE A 786 4.89 12.49 -25.74
CA ILE A 786 5.37 13.62 -26.53
C ILE A 786 6.85 13.78 -26.26
N CYS A 787 7.68 13.60 -27.30
CA CYS A 787 9.11 13.79 -27.17
C CYS A 787 9.44 15.23 -26.75
N ILE A 788 10.14 15.45 -25.64
CA ILE A 788 10.54 16.79 -25.18
C ILE A 788 11.46 17.50 -26.18
N CYS A 789 12.21 16.72 -26.97
CA CYS A 789 13.14 17.21 -27.97
C CYS A 789 12.42 17.64 -29.27
N CYS A 790 11.61 16.75 -29.85
CA CYS A 790 11.00 16.98 -31.16
C CYS A 790 9.49 17.28 -31.12
N ARG A 791 8.86 17.25 -29.94
CA ARG A 791 7.41 17.42 -29.71
C ARG A 791 6.52 16.49 -30.53
N LYS A 792 7.09 15.49 -31.22
CA LYS A 792 6.33 14.46 -31.91
C LYS A 792 5.85 13.42 -30.91
N GLN A 793 4.66 12.92 -31.16
CA GLN A 793 4.13 11.76 -30.47
C GLN A 793 4.95 10.53 -30.85
N PHE A 794 5.34 9.72 -29.87
CA PHE A 794 5.99 8.45 -30.09
C PHE A 794 5.39 7.41 -29.13
N LYS A 795 5.45 6.16 -29.58
CA LYS A 795 4.90 5.00 -28.89
C LYS A 795 5.95 4.44 -27.93
N CYS A 796 5.55 4.20 -26.68
CA CYS A 796 6.36 3.53 -25.66
C CYS A 796 5.53 2.43 -25.02
N PHE A 797 6.01 1.19 -25.03
CA PHE A 797 5.36 0.10 -24.33
C PHE A 797 5.66 0.21 -22.84
N TYR A 798 4.63 0.07 -22.00
CA TYR A 798 4.67 0.32 -20.55
C TYR A 798 5.73 -0.54 -19.82
N ASN A 799 6.03 -1.72 -20.36
CA ASN A 799 7.06 -2.65 -19.90
C ASN A 799 8.51 -2.19 -20.03
N GLN A 800 8.86 -1.38 -21.03
CA GLN A 800 10.27 -1.20 -21.39
C GLN A 800 10.97 -0.12 -20.56
N GLU A 801 10.25 0.90 -20.12
CA GLU A 801 10.90 2.08 -19.49
C GLU A 801 10.13 2.59 -18.26
N VAL A 802 8.80 2.59 -18.27
CA VAL A 802 7.99 3.15 -17.16
C VAL A 802 8.03 2.29 -15.89
N LYS A 803 7.93 0.95 -16.01
CA LYS A 803 8.03 0.02 -14.86
C LYS A 803 9.44 -0.13 -14.30
N ILE A 804 10.47 0.35 -15.00
CA ILE A 804 11.86 0.36 -14.53
C ILE A 804 12.30 1.72 -13.98
N GLY A 805 11.37 2.68 -13.86
CA GLY A 805 11.58 3.97 -13.21
C GLY A 805 12.07 5.09 -14.12
N LYS A 806 11.82 5.02 -15.43
CA LYS A 806 12.18 6.09 -16.37
C LYS A 806 11.14 6.20 -17.49
N ILE A 807 10.29 7.24 -17.48
CA ILE A 807 9.43 7.50 -18.65
C ILE A 807 10.32 8.12 -19.74
N PRO A 808 10.40 7.57 -20.96
CA PRO A 808 11.21 8.16 -22.00
C PRO A 808 10.69 9.55 -22.30
N GLU A 809 11.55 10.55 -22.10
CA GLU A 809 11.23 11.92 -22.49
C GLU A 809 11.54 12.16 -23.97
N LYS A 810 12.40 11.33 -24.58
CA LYS A 810 12.88 11.49 -25.95
C LYS A 810 12.54 10.25 -26.80
N CYS A 811 12.06 10.48 -28.04
CA CYS A 811 11.87 9.39 -29.00
C CYS A 811 13.22 8.82 -29.47
N GLU A 812 13.22 7.59 -30.00
CA GLU A 812 14.42 6.88 -30.47
C GLU A 812 15.27 7.68 -31.46
N GLN A 813 14.64 8.37 -32.41
CA GLN A 813 15.37 9.23 -33.35
C GLN A 813 16.11 10.37 -32.64
N CYS A 814 15.54 10.92 -31.57
CA CYS A 814 16.17 11.97 -30.77
C CYS A 814 17.23 11.40 -29.83
N LYS A 815 17.06 10.18 -29.30
CA LYS A 815 18.11 9.50 -28.51
C LYS A 815 19.37 9.23 -29.36
N LEU A 816 19.19 8.73 -30.58
CA LEU A 816 20.30 8.37 -31.48
C LEU A 816 20.98 9.57 -32.15
N LYS A 817 20.21 10.64 -32.48
CA LYS A 817 20.70 11.77 -33.28
C LYS A 817 21.05 13.01 -32.46
N CYS A 818 20.64 13.10 -31.20
CA CYS A 818 21.13 14.17 -30.30
C CYS A 818 22.48 13.75 -29.72
N VAL A 819 23.52 13.94 -30.50
CA VAL A 819 24.90 13.77 -30.06
C VAL A 819 25.25 14.99 -29.21
N GLN A 820 25.51 14.77 -27.90
CA GLN A 820 26.13 15.72 -26.96
C GLN A 820 25.46 17.09 -26.75
N GLY A 821 24.99 17.32 -25.51
CA GLY A 821 25.02 18.65 -24.90
C GLY A 821 23.70 19.45 -24.88
N ASN A 822 23.46 20.08 -23.73
CA ASN A 822 22.33 20.93 -23.36
C ASN A 822 22.17 22.15 -24.31
N LEU A 823 21.63 21.95 -25.50
CA LEU A 823 21.19 23.03 -26.38
C LEU A 823 19.74 23.40 -26.08
N GLU A 824 19.52 23.98 -24.90
CA GLU A 824 18.21 24.51 -24.51
C GLU A 824 17.92 25.79 -25.30
N CYS A 825 16.80 25.81 -26.02
CA CYS A 825 16.26 27.03 -26.56
C CYS A 825 15.83 27.96 -25.42
N LEU A 826 16.41 29.16 -25.35
CA LEU A 826 16.08 30.20 -24.36
C LEU A 826 14.58 30.51 -24.29
N TYR A 827 13.89 30.35 -25.42
CA TYR A 827 12.50 30.76 -25.58
C TYR A 827 11.48 29.65 -25.24
N CYS A 828 11.74 28.42 -25.65
CA CYS A 828 10.77 27.32 -25.53
C CYS A 828 11.27 26.10 -24.73
N GLY A 829 12.49 26.16 -24.19
CA GLY A 829 13.11 25.06 -23.44
C GLY A 829 13.37 23.80 -24.26
N CYS A 830 13.24 23.83 -25.60
CA CYS A 830 13.46 22.64 -26.42
C CYS A 830 14.97 22.33 -26.57
N TYR A 831 15.32 21.06 -26.45
CA TYR A 831 16.71 20.56 -26.53
C TYR A 831 16.98 19.88 -27.88
N CYS A 832 17.56 20.56 -28.88
CA CYS A 832 17.96 19.91 -30.14
C CYS A 832 18.86 20.78 -31.04
N GLU A 833 20.01 20.26 -31.48
CA GLU A 833 20.91 20.96 -32.42
C GLU A 833 20.27 21.27 -33.78
N LYS A 834 19.32 20.43 -34.24
CA LYS A 834 18.65 20.62 -35.54
C LYS A 834 17.51 21.66 -35.51
N ARG A 835 17.08 22.10 -34.33
CA ARG A 835 15.93 23.01 -34.19
C ARG A 835 16.28 24.34 -33.54
N VAL A 836 17.48 24.47 -32.99
CA VAL A 836 17.93 25.62 -32.22
C VAL A 836 19.07 26.27 -32.99
N ASN A 837 18.85 27.49 -33.46
CA ASN A 837 19.87 28.31 -34.08
C ASN A 837 20.72 28.99 -33.01
N LYS A 838 21.97 29.28 -33.35
CA LYS A 838 22.86 30.12 -32.57
C LYS A 838 22.85 31.52 -33.17
N ILE A 839 22.50 32.51 -32.37
CA ILE A 839 22.50 33.93 -32.76
C ILE A 839 23.42 34.67 -31.81
N LYS A 840 24.27 35.56 -32.33
CA LYS A 840 25.09 36.46 -31.50
C LYS A 840 24.37 37.77 -31.23
N ILE A 841 24.28 38.15 -29.95
CA ILE A 841 23.74 39.42 -29.48
C ILE A 841 24.70 40.00 -28.45
N GLN A 842 25.23 41.21 -28.66
CA GLN A 842 26.09 41.91 -27.68
C GLN A 842 27.18 41.02 -27.08
N ASP A 843 27.93 40.33 -27.95
CA ASP A 843 28.99 39.37 -27.61
C ASP A 843 28.56 38.08 -26.87
N GLN A 844 27.26 37.87 -26.64
CA GLN A 844 26.69 36.64 -26.11
C GLN A 844 26.08 35.77 -27.21
N GLU A 845 26.44 34.48 -27.23
CA GLU A 845 25.80 33.49 -28.11
C GLU A 845 24.53 32.97 -27.45
N ILE A 846 23.37 33.29 -28.03
CA ILE A 846 22.09 32.79 -27.60
C ILE A 846 21.61 31.65 -28.48
N LYS A 847 20.92 30.70 -27.85
CA LYS A 847 20.36 29.51 -28.50
C LYS A 847 18.85 29.67 -28.58
N ILE A 848 18.29 29.79 -29.78
CA ILE A 848 16.85 30.03 -29.98
C ILE A 848 16.28 29.24 -31.17
N CYS A 849 15.07 28.70 -31.03
CA CYS A 849 14.40 27.96 -32.09
C CYS A 849 13.72 28.88 -33.10
N ASN A 850 13.39 28.37 -34.29
CA ASN A 850 12.72 29.13 -35.35
C ASN A 850 11.41 29.80 -34.90
N GLU A 851 10.61 29.15 -34.05
CA GLU A 851 9.37 29.75 -33.52
C GLU A 851 9.65 30.90 -32.55
N GLY A 852 10.66 30.78 -31.69
CA GLY A 852 11.10 31.88 -30.83
C GLY A 852 11.63 33.07 -31.64
N ILE A 853 12.32 32.80 -32.75
CA ILE A 853 12.76 33.85 -33.68
C ILE A 853 11.56 34.57 -34.30
N ARG A 854 10.57 33.82 -34.78
CA ARG A 854 9.33 34.38 -35.36
C ARG A 854 8.56 35.23 -34.35
N PHE A 855 8.39 34.73 -33.14
CA PHE A 855 7.71 35.48 -32.09
C PHE A 855 8.43 36.78 -31.78
N LEU A 856 9.74 36.73 -31.51
CA LEU A 856 10.50 37.94 -31.18
C LEU A 856 10.48 38.96 -32.33
N ASN A 857 10.63 38.51 -33.58
CA ASN A 857 10.48 39.39 -34.75
C ASN A 857 9.08 39.96 -34.94
N SER A 858 8.05 39.41 -34.28
CA SER A 858 6.68 39.93 -34.33
C SER A 858 6.39 40.97 -33.24
N LEU A 859 7.25 41.08 -32.22
CA LEU A 859 7.07 42.06 -31.15
C LEU A 859 7.34 43.47 -31.68
N THR A 860 6.37 44.37 -31.47
CA THR A 860 6.53 45.81 -31.76
C THR A 860 6.55 46.62 -30.48
N CYS A 861 7.45 47.59 -30.37
CA CYS A 861 7.41 48.55 -29.28
C CYS A 861 6.06 49.28 -29.24
N SER A 862 5.39 49.28 -28.09
CA SER A 862 4.09 49.94 -27.92
C SER A 862 4.14 51.43 -28.26
N LYS A 863 5.28 52.09 -28.03
CA LYS A 863 5.51 53.54 -28.21
C LYS A 863 5.98 53.93 -29.61
N CYS A 864 7.06 53.32 -30.13
CA CYS A 864 7.62 53.70 -31.43
C CYS A 864 7.24 52.77 -32.59
N LYS A 865 6.50 51.69 -32.32
CA LYS A 865 6.02 50.68 -33.28
C LYS A 865 7.12 49.94 -34.06
N GLN A 866 8.40 50.13 -33.75
CA GLN A 866 9.48 49.34 -34.34
C GLN A 866 9.43 47.89 -33.85
N LEU A 867 9.76 46.97 -34.77
CA LEU A 867 9.92 45.56 -34.49
C LEU A 867 11.18 45.32 -33.64
N TYR A 868 11.13 44.31 -32.78
CA TYR A 868 12.30 43.81 -32.09
C TYR A 868 13.25 43.13 -33.08
N ASN A 869 14.54 43.44 -32.98
CA ASN A 869 15.55 43.08 -34.00
C ASN A 869 16.81 42.42 -33.42
N PHE A 870 16.72 41.78 -32.24
CA PHE A 870 17.83 41.08 -31.59
C PHE A 870 19.07 41.94 -31.25
N GLU A 871 18.93 43.27 -31.15
CA GLU A 871 20.04 44.14 -30.73
C GLU A 871 20.36 44.05 -29.22
N LEU A 872 19.42 43.56 -28.40
CA LEU A 872 19.55 43.44 -26.94
C LEU A 872 19.32 42.01 -26.48
N PHE A 873 20.02 41.59 -25.43
CA PHE A 873 19.78 40.29 -24.80
C PHE A 873 18.52 40.35 -23.92
N ILE A 874 17.61 39.38 -24.08
CA ILE A 874 16.43 39.17 -23.21
C ILE A 874 16.77 38.03 -22.25
N THR A 875 16.74 38.28 -20.95
CA THR A 875 16.96 37.22 -19.96
C THR A 875 15.72 36.32 -19.84
N PRO A 876 15.84 35.09 -19.31
CA PRO A 876 14.68 34.25 -19.02
C PRO A 876 13.61 34.94 -18.16
N ASN A 877 14.03 35.78 -17.20
CA ASN A 877 13.12 36.55 -16.35
C ASN A 877 12.38 37.63 -17.16
N ASP A 878 13.09 38.39 -18.00
CA ASP A 878 12.47 39.42 -18.86
C ASP A 878 11.36 38.82 -19.72
N TYR A 879 11.62 37.63 -20.28
CA TYR A 879 10.62 36.89 -21.04
C TYR A 879 9.45 36.41 -20.17
N GLN A 880 9.71 35.82 -19.01
CA GLN A 880 8.67 35.32 -18.10
C GLN A 880 7.73 36.43 -17.62
N TYR A 881 8.26 37.64 -17.40
CA TYR A 881 7.49 38.81 -16.98
C TYR A 881 6.98 39.66 -18.15
N ALA A 882 7.28 39.26 -19.39
CA ALA A 882 6.93 39.97 -20.62
C ALA A 882 7.42 41.43 -20.67
N ILE A 883 8.62 41.66 -20.14
CA ILE A 883 9.25 42.99 -20.04
C ILE A 883 10.31 43.10 -21.14
N TYR A 884 10.10 43.98 -22.13
CA TYR A 884 10.99 44.10 -23.29
C TYR A 884 11.57 45.50 -23.42
N PHE A 885 12.87 45.60 -23.68
CA PHE A 885 13.56 46.88 -23.79
C PHE A 885 13.66 47.32 -25.26
N CYS A 886 13.12 48.49 -25.58
CA CYS A 886 13.25 49.07 -26.92
C CYS A 886 14.55 49.87 -27.04
N THR A 887 15.46 49.49 -27.95
CA THR A 887 16.75 50.19 -28.18
C THR A 887 16.57 51.68 -28.50
N LYS A 888 15.52 52.03 -29.23
CA LYS A 888 15.21 53.41 -29.60
C LYS A 888 14.57 54.23 -28.48
N CYS A 889 13.69 53.62 -27.67
CA CYS A 889 12.96 54.33 -26.61
C CYS A 889 13.65 54.30 -25.24
N LYS A 890 14.64 53.42 -25.05
CA LYS A 890 15.36 53.19 -23.78
C LYS A 890 14.44 52.97 -22.56
N LEU A 891 13.28 52.36 -22.76
CA LEU A 891 12.28 52.11 -21.72
C LEU A 891 11.93 50.62 -21.68
N LEU A 892 11.66 50.10 -20.47
CA LEU A 892 10.99 48.81 -20.27
C LEU A 892 9.54 48.97 -20.73
N THR A 893 9.13 48.18 -21.71
CA THR A 893 7.72 48.07 -22.14
C THR A 893 7.13 46.75 -21.76
#